data_AF-A0A7C8UY86-F1
#
_entry.id   AF-A0A7C8UY86-F1
#
_cell.length_a   1.000
_cell.length_b   1.000
_cell.length_c   1.000
_cell.angle_alpha   90.00
_cell.angle_beta   90.00
_cell.angle_gamma   90.00
#
_symmetry.space_group_name_H-M   'P 1'
#
loop_
_entity.id
_entity.type
_entity.pdbx_description
1 polymer ?
#
loop_
_entity_poly.entity_id
_entity_poly.type
_entity_poly.pdbx_seq_one_letter_code
_entity_poly.pdbx_strand_id
1 'polypeptide(L)'
;MNSTRIAVCGFGSRSRLFQNIYIAEQLSLLWRGLPIDRTPRTHDFFEMQTPSEGPGTAFQYGCDAALNTGIEHSTKTINKEGLTEEQCKIIDSLTDMAAHYARIIMADPKKTMSDLLRNNISTAILFNNATKSGELNVDIPCGPRGISGHAMEAMTQDALRLAREYLPWLSINIRYGVVVSDMDLSDPTHPVLTIENVKTGETETGLVYDLVIKCSGTTFEVPITGEIEENGFSGIPNSAQVAEYLENQKMLDNEGYIIPGKSIFIGGIGLSAFDFVGIILAKTKIVKFDPDTKEFTIDEAEAKRNRNLVTFFSRTEGIFGACRHVNDAVKYLDSELITPEMILSLTLQNDLDTYPAFFELARILTAASCSSHRMPSQIEENMSTIDHMDRMATENEVLDKNSKILTETGLLRKWMWSFIFTHTMGPQPLQQRAALVEKYNHIVRHGWHNWRSMSYDISHKPQNEANDAAYLRHCHYRRIALNYIAGAPFEIHLLITRLYKLGVISWMQGAYEDLTWSNEARMFNLKGQQADGLIASRRLTAKSDKLGSRILEQAHTPAGEPVWHKGRLLKNKAGEYLHVFELGFTGHGKQWFDTNANEGAYQLMPIITNMAIIIESLISKGVEKPLNELMELHNAVLPKDEEFDAQAKQLEEPHRNLTHLILYARLIEKVYGERFAEKMQ
;
A
#
# COMPACT_ATOMS: atom_id res chain seq x y z
N MET A 1 7.67 -37.73 16.08
CA MET A 1 7.59 -36.32 15.66
C MET A 1 7.11 -36.31 14.22
N ASN A 2 6.04 -35.58 13.95
CA ASN A 2 5.40 -35.57 12.63
C ASN A 2 6.07 -34.49 11.76
N SER A 3 6.46 -34.83 10.53
CA SER A 3 6.95 -33.84 9.57
C SER A 3 5.84 -32.86 9.19
N THR A 4 6.21 -31.61 8.91
CA THR A 4 5.25 -30.59 8.49
C THR A 4 5.42 -30.20 7.03
N ARG A 5 4.32 -29.81 6.40
CA ARG A 5 4.27 -29.28 5.04
C ARG A 5 3.43 -28.01 4.99
N ILE A 6 4.06 -26.88 4.68
CA ILE A 6 3.41 -25.57 4.52
C ILE A 6 3.35 -25.21 3.04
N ALA A 7 2.20 -24.69 2.60
CA ALA A 7 2.07 -24.02 1.30
C ALA A 7 2.12 -22.51 1.48
N VAL A 8 2.92 -21.82 0.67
CA VAL A 8 2.91 -20.36 0.57
C VAL A 8 2.38 -19.97 -0.81
N CYS A 9 1.12 -19.58 -0.85
CA CYS A 9 0.36 -19.36 -2.08
C CYS A 9 0.32 -17.88 -2.41
N GLY A 10 1.10 -17.41 -3.38
CA GLY A 10 0.90 -16.07 -3.90
C GLY A 10 2.16 -15.36 -4.36
N PHE A 11 1.93 -14.39 -5.24
CA PHE A 11 2.93 -13.68 -6.02
C PHE A 11 3.35 -12.38 -5.33
N GLY A 12 4.67 -12.20 -5.12
CA GLY A 12 5.23 -10.92 -4.71
C GLY A 12 5.89 -10.87 -3.33
N SER A 13 5.99 -9.64 -2.79
CA SER A 13 6.92 -9.30 -1.71
C SER A 13 6.70 -10.04 -0.39
N ARG A 14 5.46 -10.41 -0.08
CA ARG A 14 5.09 -11.04 1.19
C ARG A 14 5.61 -12.45 1.36
N SER A 15 5.52 -13.28 0.32
CA SER A 15 5.98 -14.66 0.38
C SER A 15 7.50 -14.71 0.57
N ARG A 16 8.23 -13.86 -0.16
CA ARG A 16 9.69 -13.69 -0.02
C ARG A 16 10.08 -13.23 1.38
N LEU A 17 9.36 -12.25 1.92
CA LEU A 17 9.61 -11.77 3.26
C LEU A 17 9.34 -12.83 4.34
N PHE A 18 8.24 -13.60 4.23
CA PHE A 18 7.96 -14.73 5.13
C PHE A 18 9.16 -15.67 5.19
N GLN A 19 9.62 -16.10 4.02
CA GLN A 19 10.73 -17.04 3.92
C GLN A 19 12.00 -16.51 4.59
N ASN A 20 12.32 -15.24 4.34
CA ASN A 20 13.57 -14.67 4.81
C ASN A 20 13.55 -14.43 6.33
N ILE A 21 12.43 -13.96 6.88
CA ILE A 21 12.27 -13.82 8.33
C ILE A 21 12.31 -15.20 9.00
N TYR A 22 11.63 -16.20 8.43
CA TYR A 22 11.63 -17.57 8.95
C TYR A 22 13.07 -18.10 9.08
N ILE A 23 13.86 -18.00 8.01
CA ILE A 23 15.26 -18.45 8.01
C ILE A 23 16.07 -17.67 9.03
N ALA A 24 15.94 -16.35 9.06
CA ALA A 24 16.68 -15.49 9.98
C ALA A 24 16.37 -15.79 11.46
N GLU A 25 15.11 -16.07 11.80
CA GLU A 25 14.70 -16.48 13.15
C GLU A 25 15.28 -17.86 13.52
N GLN A 26 15.22 -18.85 12.62
CA GLN A 26 15.79 -20.17 12.87
C GLN A 26 17.33 -20.12 13.02
N LEU A 27 18.02 -19.31 12.21
CA LEU A 27 19.47 -19.09 12.34
C LEU A 27 19.83 -18.42 13.65
N SER A 28 19.07 -17.40 14.07
CA SER A 28 19.27 -16.76 15.38
C SER A 28 19.17 -17.77 16.52
N LEU A 29 18.11 -18.59 16.55
CA LEU A 29 17.94 -19.63 17.57
C LEU A 29 19.11 -20.62 17.57
N LEU A 30 19.50 -21.09 16.38
CA LEU A 30 20.60 -22.03 16.21
C LEU A 30 21.93 -21.47 16.74
N TRP A 31 22.29 -20.26 16.36
CA TRP A 31 23.57 -19.64 16.74
C TRP A 31 23.63 -19.20 18.19
N ARG A 32 22.48 -18.93 18.82
CA ARG A 32 22.37 -18.68 20.27
C ARG A 32 22.43 -19.96 21.10
N GLY A 33 22.46 -21.14 20.47
CA GLY A 33 22.42 -22.43 21.16
C GLY A 33 21.09 -22.70 21.86
N LEU A 34 20.01 -22.04 21.43
CA LEU A 34 18.68 -22.25 22.00
C LEU A 34 18.03 -23.53 21.43
N PRO A 35 17.12 -24.18 22.18
CA PRO A 35 16.38 -25.32 21.68
C PRO A 35 15.65 -24.99 20.38
N ILE A 36 15.89 -25.79 19.35
CA ILE A 36 15.25 -25.68 18.05
C ILE A 36 14.63 -27.03 17.69
N ASP A 37 13.38 -27.01 17.24
CA ASP A 37 12.73 -28.20 16.71
C ASP A 37 13.30 -28.51 15.33
N ARG A 38 14.02 -29.64 15.23
CA ARG A 38 14.69 -30.11 14.01
C ARG A 38 13.90 -31.20 13.28
N THR A 39 12.61 -31.34 13.57
CA THR A 39 11.72 -32.22 12.82
C THR A 39 11.70 -31.80 11.35
N PRO A 40 11.69 -32.73 10.36
CA PRO A 40 11.66 -32.37 8.95
C PRO A 40 10.47 -31.46 8.58
N ARG A 41 10.74 -30.37 7.86
CA ARG A 41 9.76 -29.38 7.40
C ARG A 41 9.91 -29.14 5.91
N THR A 42 8.80 -29.03 5.21
CA THR A 42 8.77 -28.70 3.77
C THR A 42 7.92 -27.47 3.53
N HIS A 43 8.48 -26.44 2.91
CA HIS A 43 7.75 -25.25 2.50
C HIS A 43 7.69 -25.19 0.97
N ASP A 44 6.48 -25.28 0.41
CA ASP A 44 6.24 -25.18 -1.02
C ASP A 44 5.70 -23.78 -1.36
N PHE A 45 6.45 -23.03 -2.16
CA PHE A 45 6.08 -21.69 -2.64
C PHE A 45 5.54 -21.77 -4.06
N PHE A 46 4.38 -21.16 -4.27
CA PHE A 46 3.74 -21.07 -5.59
C PHE A 46 3.82 -19.64 -6.11
N GLU A 47 4.67 -19.43 -7.12
CA GLU A 47 4.90 -18.15 -7.77
C GLU A 47 4.34 -18.17 -9.19
N MET A 48 3.44 -17.22 -9.45
CA MET A 48 2.80 -17.06 -10.75
C MET A 48 3.81 -16.58 -11.79
N GLN A 49 4.74 -15.74 -11.38
CA GLN A 49 5.79 -15.24 -12.26
C GLN A 49 6.86 -16.30 -12.53
N THR A 50 7.51 -16.18 -13.67
CA THR A 50 8.74 -16.92 -13.98
C THR A 50 9.93 -16.29 -13.23
N PRO A 51 11.05 -17.03 -13.04
CA PRO A 51 12.25 -16.47 -12.42
C PRO A 51 12.79 -15.21 -13.12
N SER A 52 12.57 -15.09 -14.44
CA SER A 52 12.99 -13.95 -15.25
C SER A 52 12.09 -12.72 -15.15
N GLU A 53 10.84 -12.88 -14.70
CA GLU A 53 9.92 -11.75 -14.52
C GLU A 53 10.09 -11.09 -13.15
N GLY A 54 10.53 -11.84 -12.14
CA GLY A 54 10.64 -11.37 -10.76
C GLY A 54 9.34 -11.49 -9.96
N PRO A 55 9.38 -11.18 -8.65
CA PRO A 55 8.27 -11.46 -7.75
C PRO A 55 7.15 -10.41 -7.86
N GLY A 56 5.91 -10.84 -8.06
CA GLY A 56 4.71 -9.99 -7.97
C GLY A 56 4.51 -9.05 -9.15
N THR A 57 3.25 -8.87 -9.57
CA THR A 57 2.89 -8.02 -10.73
C THR A 57 3.42 -6.58 -10.65
N ALA A 58 3.44 -5.96 -9.47
CA ALA A 58 3.86 -4.57 -9.30
C ALA A 58 5.39 -4.38 -9.18
N PHE A 59 6.14 -5.45 -8.94
CA PHE A 59 7.59 -5.42 -8.71
C PHE A 59 8.35 -6.28 -9.72
N GLN A 60 7.70 -6.66 -10.83
CA GLN A 60 8.40 -7.33 -11.93
C GLN A 60 9.62 -6.53 -12.36
N TYR A 61 10.67 -7.21 -12.78
CA TYR A 61 11.96 -6.60 -13.12
C TYR A 61 11.86 -5.51 -14.19
N GLY A 62 10.93 -5.68 -15.14
CA GLY A 62 10.62 -4.68 -16.17
C GLY A 62 9.66 -3.56 -15.75
N CYS A 63 9.28 -3.47 -14.47
CA CYS A 63 8.37 -2.43 -13.99
C CYS A 63 9.14 -1.10 -13.75
N ASP A 64 8.93 -0.15 -14.65
CA ASP A 64 9.49 1.21 -14.60
C ASP A 64 8.60 2.19 -13.80
N ALA A 65 7.58 1.70 -13.08
CA ALA A 65 6.74 2.50 -12.20
C ALA A 65 7.55 3.11 -11.04
N ALA A 66 7.17 4.29 -10.56
CA ALA A 66 7.89 4.95 -9.48
C ALA A 66 7.58 4.33 -8.12
N LEU A 67 8.59 4.24 -7.25
CA LEU A 67 8.36 4.05 -5.83
C LEU A 67 7.60 5.26 -5.28
N ASN A 68 6.62 4.99 -4.42
CA ASN A 68 5.81 6.04 -3.82
C ASN A 68 6.20 6.29 -2.36
N THR A 69 6.94 5.40 -1.71
CA THR A 69 7.42 5.51 -0.31
C THR A 69 8.91 5.19 -0.27
N GLY A 70 9.54 5.46 0.87
CA GLY A 70 10.84 4.86 1.21
C GLY A 70 10.79 3.33 1.25
N ILE A 71 11.97 2.73 1.37
CA ILE A 71 12.19 1.28 1.39
C ILE A 71 12.49 0.84 2.82
N GLU A 72 11.94 -0.30 3.22
CA GLU A 72 12.12 -0.83 4.58
C GLU A 72 13.55 -1.35 4.81
N HIS A 73 14.12 -0.97 5.95
CA HIS A 73 15.39 -1.48 6.47
C HIS A 73 15.22 -2.86 7.13
N SER A 74 16.30 -3.42 7.65
CA SER A 74 16.28 -4.67 8.42
C SER A 74 15.22 -4.67 9.53
N THR A 75 14.58 -5.83 9.74
CA THR A 75 13.63 -5.98 10.84
C THR A 75 14.36 -5.98 12.19
N LYS A 76 13.80 -5.25 13.15
CA LYS A 76 14.30 -5.22 14.54
C LYS A 76 13.68 -6.30 15.43
N THR A 77 12.74 -7.09 14.90
CA THR A 77 11.98 -8.08 15.69
C THR A 77 12.77 -9.35 16.01
N ILE A 78 13.82 -9.63 15.24
CA ILE A 78 14.63 -10.84 15.43
C ILE A 78 15.57 -10.61 16.60
N ASN A 79 15.46 -11.45 17.62
CA ASN A 79 16.36 -11.39 18.77
C ASN A 79 17.78 -11.78 18.34
N LYS A 80 18.77 -10.92 18.57
CA LYS A 80 20.19 -11.14 18.24
C LYS A 80 21.09 -11.17 19.49
N GLU A 81 20.50 -11.24 20.67
CA GLU A 81 21.24 -11.23 21.94
C GLU A 81 22.21 -12.41 22.03
N GLY A 82 23.48 -12.08 22.33
CA GLY A 82 24.57 -13.06 22.47
C GLY A 82 25.24 -13.48 21.16
N LEU A 83 24.81 -12.95 20.01
CA LEU A 83 25.44 -13.23 18.71
C LEU A 83 26.68 -12.37 18.45
N THR A 84 27.60 -12.89 17.64
CA THR A 84 28.76 -12.12 17.14
C THR A 84 28.32 -11.03 16.15
N GLU A 85 29.16 -10.01 15.96
CA GLU A 85 28.87 -8.93 15.00
C GLU A 85 28.61 -9.45 13.57
N GLU A 86 29.39 -10.44 13.14
CA GLU A 86 29.23 -11.06 11.82
C GLU A 86 27.89 -11.78 11.68
N GLN A 87 27.49 -12.56 12.70
CA GLN A 87 26.18 -13.22 12.73
C GLN A 87 25.03 -12.22 12.71
N CYS A 88 25.16 -11.12 13.45
CA CYS A 88 24.19 -10.02 13.43
C CYS A 88 24.05 -9.42 12.03
N LYS A 89 25.17 -9.12 11.35
CA LYS A 89 25.17 -8.61 9.97
C LYS A 89 24.51 -9.57 9.00
N ILE A 90 24.78 -10.87 9.13
CA ILE A 90 24.15 -11.89 8.30
C ILE A 90 22.64 -11.89 8.51
N ILE A 91 22.15 -11.97 9.75
CA ILE A 91 20.70 -11.95 10.06
C ILE A 91 20.04 -10.69 9.51
N ASP A 92 20.66 -9.52 9.74
CA ASP A 92 20.10 -8.24 9.28
C ASP A 92 20.01 -8.21 7.75
N SER A 93 21.03 -8.69 7.04
CA SER A 93 21.07 -8.72 5.58
C SER A 93 19.97 -9.58 4.94
N LEU A 94 19.40 -10.54 5.67
CA LEU A 94 18.29 -11.37 5.17
C LEU A 94 16.96 -10.62 5.16
N THR A 95 16.86 -9.51 5.86
CA THR A 95 15.61 -8.73 5.97
C THR A 95 15.78 -7.28 5.52
N ASP A 96 16.98 -6.87 5.12
CA ASP A 96 17.32 -5.50 4.74
C ASP A 96 17.12 -5.25 3.23
N MET A 97 15.87 -5.03 2.83
CA MET A 97 15.53 -4.71 1.44
C MET A 97 16.24 -3.43 0.96
N ALA A 98 16.34 -2.43 1.85
CA ALA A 98 16.96 -1.14 1.56
C ALA A 98 18.44 -1.29 1.16
N ALA A 99 19.23 -2.08 1.89
CA ALA A 99 20.63 -2.33 1.58
C ALA A 99 20.82 -3.06 0.23
N HIS A 100 19.99 -4.08 -0.05
CA HIS A 100 20.04 -4.79 -1.34
C HIS A 100 19.64 -3.89 -2.51
N TYR A 101 18.60 -3.07 -2.34
CA TYR A 101 18.18 -2.09 -3.34
C TYR A 101 19.29 -1.07 -3.63
N ALA A 102 19.87 -0.47 -2.58
CA ALA A 102 20.95 0.50 -2.70
C ALA A 102 22.15 -0.10 -3.45
N ARG A 103 22.54 -1.34 -3.12
CA ARG A 103 23.63 -2.06 -3.79
C ARG A 103 23.39 -2.20 -5.30
N ILE A 104 22.16 -2.54 -5.70
CA ILE A 104 21.81 -2.76 -7.11
C ILE A 104 21.79 -1.44 -7.87
N ILE A 105 21.04 -0.45 -7.37
CA ILE A 105 20.82 0.80 -8.10
C ILE A 105 22.07 1.69 -8.15
N MET A 106 22.93 1.60 -7.12
CA MET A 106 24.19 2.36 -7.03
C MET A 106 25.40 1.62 -7.59
N ALA A 107 25.24 0.44 -8.20
CA ALA A 107 26.34 -0.30 -8.82
C ALA A 107 27.02 0.50 -9.94
N ASP A 108 26.23 1.23 -10.73
CA ASP A 108 26.70 2.21 -11.71
C ASP A 108 25.71 3.40 -11.77
N PRO A 109 25.86 4.41 -10.90
CA PRO A 109 24.87 5.50 -10.78
C PRO A 109 24.71 6.32 -12.07
N LYS A 110 25.75 6.40 -12.90
CA LYS A 110 25.71 7.13 -14.17
C LYS A 110 24.86 6.38 -15.19
N LYS A 111 25.10 5.08 -15.33
CA LYS A 111 24.28 4.22 -16.19
C LYS A 111 22.83 4.18 -15.69
N THR A 112 22.63 4.02 -14.38
CA THR A 112 21.31 4.05 -13.75
C THR A 112 20.56 5.32 -14.14
N MET A 113 21.15 6.51 -13.95
CA MET A 113 20.49 7.77 -14.33
C MET A 113 20.14 7.80 -15.82
N SER A 114 21.05 7.38 -16.69
CA SER A 114 20.80 7.32 -18.13
C SER A 114 19.65 6.38 -18.50
N ASP A 115 19.56 5.23 -17.84
CA ASP A 115 18.49 4.26 -18.08
C ASP A 115 17.14 4.78 -17.56
N LEU A 116 17.12 5.43 -16.38
CA LEU A 116 15.90 6.04 -15.83
C LEU A 116 15.39 7.18 -16.72
N LEU A 117 16.27 8.05 -17.25
CA LEU A 117 15.88 9.12 -18.18
C LEU A 117 15.23 8.58 -19.46
N ARG A 118 15.70 7.44 -19.96
CA ARG A 118 15.15 6.78 -21.15
C ARG A 118 13.83 6.06 -20.88
N ASN A 119 13.69 5.51 -19.67
CA ASN A 119 12.57 4.64 -19.33
C ASN A 119 11.40 5.40 -18.71
N ASN A 120 11.65 6.22 -17.68
CA ASN A 120 10.64 6.96 -16.93
C ASN A 120 11.24 8.20 -16.24
N ILE A 121 10.89 9.39 -16.73
CA ILE A 121 11.37 10.69 -16.22
C ILE A 121 11.06 10.87 -14.72
N SER A 122 9.91 10.41 -14.24
CA SER A 122 9.54 10.53 -12.82
C SER A 122 10.50 9.76 -11.93
N THR A 123 10.93 8.56 -12.35
CA THR A 123 11.90 7.76 -11.59
C THR A 123 13.30 8.38 -11.59
N ALA A 124 13.71 9.02 -12.69
CA ALA A 124 14.97 9.74 -12.78
C ALA A 124 15.00 10.94 -11.81
N ILE A 125 13.90 11.69 -11.73
CA ILE A 125 13.77 12.82 -10.79
C ILE A 125 13.86 12.33 -9.34
N LEU A 126 13.16 11.25 -8.98
CA LEU A 126 13.23 10.67 -7.64
C LEU A 126 14.65 10.22 -7.29
N PHE A 127 15.33 9.49 -8.19
CA PHE A 127 16.70 9.03 -7.98
C PHE A 127 17.68 10.20 -7.83
N ASN A 128 17.53 11.25 -8.64
CA ASN A 128 18.34 12.46 -8.53
C ASN A 128 18.14 13.16 -7.17
N ASN A 129 16.89 13.25 -6.72
CA ASN A 129 16.57 13.84 -5.42
C ASN A 129 17.13 13.02 -4.25
N ALA A 130 16.99 11.69 -4.31
CA ALA A 130 17.49 10.77 -3.30
C ALA A 130 19.02 10.70 -3.22
N THR A 131 19.75 11.14 -4.26
CA THR A 131 21.22 11.11 -4.32
C THR A 131 21.88 12.48 -4.15
N LYS A 132 21.12 13.51 -3.76
CA LYS A 132 21.63 14.89 -3.58
C LYS A 132 22.82 15.00 -2.62
N SER A 133 22.85 14.18 -1.57
CA SER A 133 23.95 14.16 -0.59
C SER A 133 25.21 13.42 -1.06
N GLY A 134 25.18 12.80 -2.25
CA GLY A 134 26.24 11.92 -2.75
C GLY A 134 26.03 10.44 -2.42
N GLU A 135 25.13 10.13 -1.48
CA GLU A 135 24.69 8.78 -1.14
C GLU A 135 23.20 8.63 -1.43
N LEU A 136 22.74 7.38 -1.64
CA LEU A 136 21.33 7.11 -1.86
C LEU A 136 20.55 7.14 -0.53
N ASN A 137 19.65 8.11 -0.38
CA ASN A 137 18.67 8.11 0.70
C ASN A 137 17.48 7.20 0.35
N VAL A 138 17.44 6.03 0.97
CA VAL A 138 16.40 5.01 0.82
C VAL A 138 15.16 5.24 1.70
N ASP A 139 15.21 6.20 2.64
CA ASP A 139 14.06 6.55 3.50
C ASP A 139 12.98 7.34 2.75
N ILE A 140 13.28 7.78 1.53
CA ILE A 140 12.37 8.49 0.63
C ILE A 140 12.20 7.72 -0.69
N PRO A 141 11.16 8.04 -1.48
CA PRO A 141 11.03 7.50 -2.83
C PRO A 141 12.29 7.77 -3.67
N CYS A 142 12.93 6.72 -4.19
CA CYS A 142 14.30 6.81 -4.70
C CYS A 142 14.55 6.10 -6.04
N GLY A 143 13.51 5.63 -6.74
CA GLY A 143 13.65 5.01 -8.07
C GLY A 143 12.47 4.12 -8.46
N PRO A 144 12.69 3.15 -9.37
CA PRO A 144 11.63 2.31 -9.92
C PRO A 144 11.33 1.06 -9.07
N ARG A 145 10.07 0.59 -9.12
CA ARG A 145 9.59 -0.60 -8.40
C ARG A 145 10.28 -1.90 -8.85
N GLY A 146 10.69 -2.01 -10.11
CA GLY A 146 11.36 -3.21 -10.62
C GLY A 146 12.70 -3.52 -9.94
N ILE A 147 13.43 -2.48 -9.49
CA ILE A 147 14.67 -2.68 -8.73
C ILE A 147 14.38 -3.23 -7.33
N SER A 148 13.25 -2.86 -6.71
CA SER A 148 12.79 -3.51 -5.48
C SER A 148 12.57 -5.00 -5.70
N GLY A 149 11.96 -5.40 -6.83
CA GLY A 149 11.82 -6.81 -7.20
C GLY A 149 13.15 -7.55 -7.26
N HIS A 150 14.15 -6.97 -7.94
CA HIS A 150 15.51 -7.54 -7.98
C HIS A 150 16.12 -7.68 -6.59
N ALA A 151 16.00 -6.65 -5.75
CA ALA A 151 16.51 -6.66 -4.39
C ALA A 151 15.89 -7.78 -3.54
N MET A 152 14.58 -8.00 -3.67
CA MET A 152 13.88 -9.06 -2.94
C MET A 152 14.33 -10.46 -3.36
N GLU A 153 14.49 -10.69 -4.66
CA GLU A 153 14.94 -11.99 -5.14
C GLU A 153 16.38 -12.24 -4.70
N ALA A 154 17.28 -11.26 -4.81
CA ALA A 154 18.65 -11.37 -4.32
C ALA A 154 18.71 -11.71 -2.82
N MET A 155 17.97 -10.97 -2.00
CA MET A 155 17.83 -11.22 -0.56
C MET A 155 17.33 -12.64 -0.26
N THR A 156 16.38 -13.15 -1.07
CA THR A 156 15.83 -14.49 -0.90
C THR A 156 16.82 -15.58 -1.31
N GLN A 157 17.56 -15.39 -2.39
CA GLN A 157 18.60 -16.35 -2.81
C GLN A 157 19.70 -16.48 -1.75
N ASP A 158 20.09 -15.37 -1.11
CA ASP A 158 21.01 -15.39 0.03
C ASP A 158 20.44 -16.19 1.22
N ALA A 159 19.16 -15.99 1.56
CA ALA A 159 18.49 -16.74 2.62
C ALA A 159 18.45 -18.25 2.30
N LEU A 160 18.05 -18.64 1.09
CA LEU A 160 17.98 -20.03 0.65
C LEU A 160 19.36 -20.72 0.64
N ARG A 161 20.42 -19.97 0.34
CA ARG A 161 21.80 -20.49 0.44
C ARG A 161 22.15 -20.82 1.90
N LEU A 162 21.88 -19.91 2.83
CA LEU A 162 22.15 -20.14 4.26
C LEU A 162 21.26 -21.24 4.85
N ALA A 163 19.99 -21.33 4.45
CA ALA A 163 19.11 -22.41 4.90
C ALA A 163 19.67 -23.79 4.54
N ARG A 164 20.17 -23.96 3.30
CA ARG A 164 20.82 -25.21 2.86
C ARG A 164 22.08 -25.53 3.65
N GLU A 165 22.80 -24.52 4.10
CA GLU A 165 24.06 -24.68 4.83
C GLU A 165 23.85 -25.01 6.32
N TYR A 166 22.87 -24.35 6.96
CA TYR A 166 22.72 -24.37 8.42
C TYR A 166 21.43 -25.03 8.94
N LEU A 167 20.41 -25.22 8.09
CA LEU A 167 19.09 -25.70 8.49
C LEU A 167 18.70 -26.99 7.73
N PRO A 168 19.42 -28.12 7.92
CA PRO A 168 19.24 -29.33 7.11
C PRO A 168 17.87 -30.03 7.27
N TRP A 169 17.08 -29.67 8.28
CA TRP A 169 15.72 -30.17 8.47
C TRP A 169 14.67 -29.36 7.70
N LEU A 170 15.03 -28.24 7.08
CA LEU A 170 14.13 -27.36 6.34
C LEU A 170 14.35 -27.55 4.82
N SER A 171 13.32 -28.06 4.13
CA SER A 171 13.26 -28.13 2.67
C SER A 171 12.39 -27.00 2.14
N ILE A 172 12.89 -26.22 1.18
CA ILE A 172 12.16 -25.10 0.58
C ILE A 172 12.12 -25.32 -0.94
N ASN A 173 10.92 -25.41 -1.50
CA ASN A 173 10.69 -25.60 -2.93
C ASN A 173 9.96 -24.38 -3.49
N ILE A 174 10.51 -23.75 -4.53
CA ILE A 174 9.82 -22.67 -5.25
C ILE A 174 9.40 -23.18 -6.62
N ARG A 175 8.08 -23.26 -6.83
CA ARG A 175 7.46 -23.60 -8.11
C ARG A 175 7.03 -22.31 -8.81
N TYR A 176 7.66 -22.02 -9.94
CA TYR A 176 7.39 -20.83 -10.76
C TYR A 176 6.43 -21.14 -11.90
N GLY A 177 5.75 -20.11 -12.43
CA GLY A 177 4.80 -20.25 -13.53
C GLY A 177 3.52 -21.02 -13.17
N VAL A 178 3.16 -21.02 -11.88
CA VAL A 178 1.98 -21.75 -11.36
C VAL A 178 1.16 -20.87 -10.43
N VAL A 179 -0.14 -21.11 -10.36
CA VAL A 179 -1.06 -20.44 -9.45
C VAL A 179 -1.90 -21.45 -8.69
N VAL A 180 -2.18 -21.18 -7.42
CA VAL A 180 -3.16 -21.97 -6.66
C VAL A 180 -4.55 -21.48 -7.05
N SER A 181 -5.27 -22.30 -7.82
CA SER A 181 -6.56 -21.94 -8.42
C SER A 181 -7.75 -22.34 -7.56
N ASP A 182 -7.58 -23.33 -6.66
CA ASP A 182 -8.60 -23.75 -5.70
C ASP A 182 -8.02 -24.29 -4.39
N MET A 183 -8.84 -24.33 -3.34
CA MET A 183 -8.50 -24.83 -2.01
C MET A 183 -9.72 -25.47 -1.34
N ASP A 184 -9.64 -26.76 -1.04
CA ASP A 184 -10.62 -27.48 -0.23
C ASP A 184 -10.22 -27.43 1.26
N LEU A 185 -11.14 -26.94 2.08
CA LEU A 185 -11.03 -26.74 3.53
C LEU A 185 -12.08 -27.55 4.30
N SER A 186 -12.63 -28.60 3.69
CA SER A 186 -13.56 -29.53 4.34
C SER A 186 -12.94 -30.22 5.55
N ASP A 187 -11.65 -30.56 5.48
CA ASP A 187 -10.81 -30.81 6.66
C ASP A 187 -10.15 -29.47 7.08
N PRO A 188 -10.51 -28.91 8.24
CA PRO A 188 -10.00 -27.61 8.67
C PRO A 188 -8.50 -27.64 9.00
N THR A 189 -7.91 -28.81 9.26
CA THR A 189 -6.49 -28.95 9.65
C THR A 189 -5.58 -29.43 8.52
N HIS A 190 -6.16 -29.96 7.44
CA HIS A 190 -5.42 -30.44 6.26
C HIS A 190 -5.93 -29.85 4.94
N PRO A 191 -5.68 -28.56 4.66
CA PRO A 191 -6.06 -27.94 3.39
C PRO A 191 -5.53 -28.71 2.17
N VAL A 192 -6.38 -28.87 1.16
CA VAL A 192 -6.01 -29.52 -0.11
C VAL A 192 -6.01 -28.51 -1.24
N LEU A 193 -4.86 -28.37 -1.92
CA LEU A 193 -4.67 -27.39 -2.98
C LEU A 193 -4.86 -27.97 -4.38
N THR A 194 -5.41 -27.15 -5.27
CA THR A 194 -5.34 -27.32 -6.72
C THR A 194 -4.41 -26.27 -7.30
N ILE A 195 -3.45 -26.72 -8.10
CA ILE A 195 -2.46 -25.87 -8.76
C ILE A 195 -2.73 -25.88 -10.26
N GLU A 196 -2.66 -24.73 -10.89
CA GLU A 196 -2.77 -24.55 -12.33
C GLU A 196 -1.46 -24.00 -12.90
N ASN A 197 -0.99 -24.59 -13.99
CA ASN A 197 0.11 -24.04 -14.77
C ASN A 197 -0.38 -22.81 -15.55
N VAL A 198 0.26 -21.66 -15.36
CA VAL A 198 -0.17 -20.38 -15.96
C VAL A 198 -0.11 -20.40 -17.49
N LYS A 199 0.79 -21.20 -18.07
CA LYS A 199 1.00 -21.28 -19.52
C LYS A 199 0.15 -22.35 -20.20
N THR A 200 0.04 -23.53 -19.60
CA THR A 200 -0.65 -24.69 -20.22
C THR A 200 -2.09 -24.82 -19.76
N GLY A 201 -2.46 -24.24 -18.62
CA GLY A 201 -3.75 -24.45 -17.97
C GLY A 201 -3.91 -25.84 -17.36
N GLU A 202 -2.86 -26.68 -17.38
CA GLU A 202 -2.89 -28.01 -16.76
C GLU A 202 -3.01 -27.89 -15.25
N THR A 203 -3.87 -28.73 -14.66
CA THR A 203 -4.16 -28.71 -13.23
C THR A 203 -3.62 -29.95 -12.52
N GLU A 204 -3.01 -29.72 -11.36
CA GLU A 204 -2.59 -30.74 -10.40
C GLU A 204 -3.47 -30.62 -9.16
N THR A 205 -4.09 -31.73 -8.72
CA THR A 205 -5.06 -31.76 -7.61
C THR A 205 -4.60 -32.71 -6.51
N GLY A 206 -5.13 -32.54 -5.30
CA GLY A 206 -4.91 -33.48 -4.19
C GLY A 206 -3.64 -33.24 -3.37
N LEU A 207 -3.05 -32.04 -3.44
CA LEU A 207 -1.87 -31.70 -2.65
C LEU A 207 -2.29 -31.25 -1.25
N VAL A 208 -2.01 -32.10 -0.26
CA VAL A 208 -2.36 -31.87 1.15
C VAL A 208 -1.24 -31.13 1.87
N TYR A 209 -1.62 -30.16 2.70
CA TYR A 209 -0.74 -29.33 3.53
C TYR A 209 -1.26 -29.27 4.97
N ASP A 210 -0.38 -28.96 5.93
CA ASP A 210 -0.76 -28.74 7.33
C ASP A 210 -1.12 -27.28 7.62
N LEU A 211 -0.64 -26.36 6.78
CA LEU A 211 -0.92 -24.92 6.88
C LEU A 211 -0.75 -24.26 5.51
N VAL A 212 -1.64 -23.34 5.19
CA VAL A 212 -1.53 -22.50 4.00
C VAL A 212 -1.34 -21.04 4.38
N ILE A 213 -0.34 -20.38 3.80
CA ILE A 213 -0.12 -18.95 3.91
C ILE A 213 -0.48 -18.34 2.55
N LYS A 214 -1.66 -17.74 2.46
CA LYS A 214 -2.12 -17.14 1.21
C LYS A 214 -1.62 -15.70 1.10
N CYS A 215 -0.55 -15.52 0.33
CA CYS A 215 0.10 -14.27 -0.01
C CYS A 215 -0.29 -13.75 -1.41
N SER A 216 -1.51 -13.98 -1.89
CA SER A 216 -1.94 -13.63 -3.27
C SER A 216 -1.87 -12.13 -3.62
N GLY A 217 -1.55 -11.27 -2.64
CA GLY A 217 -1.33 -9.86 -2.87
C GLY A 217 -2.60 -9.14 -3.34
N THR A 218 -2.40 -8.03 -4.05
CA THR A 218 -3.48 -7.25 -4.64
C THR A 218 -3.82 -7.82 -6.01
N THR A 219 -5.06 -8.25 -6.19
CA THR A 219 -5.54 -8.75 -7.48
C THR A 219 -6.00 -7.60 -8.37
N PHE A 220 -5.70 -7.70 -9.65
CA PHE A 220 -5.97 -6.68 -10.65
C PHE A 220 -7.02 -7.19 -11.63
N GLU A 221 -7.86 -6.30 -12.17
CA GLU A 221 -8.67 -6.55 -13.36
C GLU A 221 -8.24 -5.61 -14.48
N VAL A 222 -8.27 -6.12 -15.71
CA VAL A 222 -8.22 -5.28 -16.91
C VAL A 222 -9.60 -4.63 -17.05
N PRO A 223 -9.69 -3.29 -17.10
CA PRO A 223 -10.97 -2.61 -16.95
C PRO A 223 -11.64 -2.26 -18.28
N ILE A 224 -11.11 -2.78 -19.39
CA ILE A 224 -11.57 -2.62 -20.77
C ILE A 224 -11.69 -4.01 -21.40
N THR A 225 -12.52 -4.16 -22.42
CA THR A 225 -12.77 -5.44 -23.11
C THR A 225 -13.03 -5.23 -24.60
N GLY A 226 -12.98 -6.29 -25.39
CA GLY A 226 -13.30 -6.27 -26.83
C GLY A 226 -12.34 -5.39 -27.64
N GLU A 227 -12.86 -4.67 -28.64
CA GLU A 227 -12.04 -3.81 -29.51
C GLU A 227 -11.25 -2.75 -28.74
N ILE A 228 -11.73 -2.29 -27.59
CA ILE A 228 -11.01 -1.31 -26.75
C ILE A 228 -9.75 -1.96 -26.16
N GLU A 229 -9.84 -3.20 -25.70
CA GLU A 229 -8.70 -3.95 -25.14
C GLU A 229 -7.68 -4.30 -26.22
N GLU A 230 -8.13 -4.69 -27.41
CA GLU A 230 -7.25 -5.02 -28.54
C GLU A 230 -6.41 -3.82 -29.01
N ASN A 231 -6.95 -2.60 -28.87
CA ASN A 231 -6.28 -1.37 -29.33
C ASN A 231 -5.68 -0.54 -28.19
N GLY A 232 -5.99 -0.84 -26.92
CA GLY A 232 -5.56 -0.08 -25.74
C GLY A 232 -4.42 -0.77 -24.98
N PHE A 233 -3.69 -0.01 -24.17
CA PHE A 233 -2.64 -0.55 -23.30
C PHE A 233 -3.16 -0.79 -21.88
N SER A 234 -3.08 -2.03 -21.40
CA SER A 234 -3.45 -2.43 -20.02
C SER A 234 -2.36 -3.21 -19.28
N GLY A 235 -1.13 -3.18 -19.82
CA GLY A 235 0.05 -3.83 -19.24
C GLY A 235 0.54 -3.16 -17.95
N ILE A 236 1.63 -3.70 -17.40
CA ILE A 236 2.35 -3.03 -16.31
C ILE A 236 3.07 -1.78 -16.86
N PRO A 237 3.45 -0.79 -16.04
CA PRO A 237 4.25 0.33 -16.49
C PRO A 237 5.66 -0.13 -16.89
N ASN A 238 5.84 -0.46 -18.17
CA ASN A 238 7.09 -0.91 -18.78
C ASN A 238 7.35 -0.06 -20.02
N SER A 239 8.48 0.65 -20.05
CA SER A 239 8.79 1.65 -21.08
C SER A 239 8.92 1.03 -22.48
N ALA A 240 9.43 -0.21 -22.57
CA ALA A 240 9.56 -0.91 -23.84
C ALA A 240 8.18 -1.33 -24.41
N GLN A 241 7.32 -1.92 -23.57
CA GLN A 241 5.97 -2.30 -23.96
C GLN A 241 5.10 -1.07 -24.32
N VAL A 242 5.25 0.03 -23.59
CA VAL A 242 4.58 1.28 -23.92
C VAL A 242 5.12 1.87 -25.23
N ALA A 243 6.43 1.80 -25.49
CA ALA A 243 7.01 2.26 -26.76
C ALA A 243 6.47 1.45 -27.95
N GLU A 244 6.45 0.11 -27.84
CA GLU A 244 5.87 -0.79 -28.84
C GLU A 244 4.39 -0.46 -29.10
N TYR A 245 3.63 -0.23 -28.03
CA TYR A 245 2.25 0.22 -28.12
C TYR A 245 2.10 1.54 -28.90
N LEU A 246 2.88 2.55 -28.56
CA LEU A 246 2.84 3.87 -29.23
C LEU A 246 3.26 3.77 -30.71
N GLU A 247 4.23 2.91 -31.03
CA GLU A 247 4.64 2.63 -32.41
C GLU A 247 3.51 1.98 -33.20
N ASN A 248 2.85 0.97 -32.64
CA ASN A 248 1.69 0.30 -33.25
C ASN A 248 0.51 1.25 -33.50
N GLN A 249 0.34 2.25 -32.63
CA GLN A 249 -0.64 3.33 -32.81
C GLN A 249 -0.16 4.47 -33.72
N LYS A 250 1.02 4.34 -34.34
CA LYS A 250 1.63 5.35 -35.23
C LYS A 250 1.76 6.72 -34.56
N MET A 251 2.13 6.71 -33.29
CA MET A 251 2.30 7.91 -32.49
C MET A 251 3.75 8.40 -32.45
N LEU A 252 4.72 7.55 -32.82
CA LEU A 252 6.14 7.87 -32.78
C LEU A 252 6.69 8.30 -34.15
N ASP A 253 7.65 9.22 -34.15
CA ASP A 253 8.46 9.60 -35.29
C ASP A 253 9.66 8.63 -35.49
N ASN A 254 10.48 8.89 -36.51
CA ASN A 254 11.64 8.05 -36.83
C ASN A 254 12.76 8.10 -35.77
N GLU A 255 12.72 9.09 -34.86
CA GLU A 255 13.64 9.21 -33.73
C GLU A 255 13.08 8.53 -32.46
N GLY A 256 11.85 8.00 -32.52
CA GLY A 256 11.18 7.36 -31.39
C GLY A 256 10.48 8.34 -30.44
N TYR A 257 10.25 9.58 -30.86
CA TYR A 257 9.51 10.59 -30.08
C TYR A 257 8.05 10.68 -30.53
N ILE A 258 7.16 11.03 -29.59
CA ILE A 258 5.76 11.26 -29.88
C ILE A 258 5.61 12.44 -30.84
N ILE A 259 4.86 12.22 -31.92
CA ILE A 259 4.54 13.23 -32.93
C ILE A 259 3.66 14.31 -32.28
N PRO A 260 4.01 15.60 -32.38
CA PRO A 260 3.21 16.68 -31.82
C PRO A 260 1.77 16.71 -32.35
N GLY A 261 0.83 16.99 -31.45
CA GLY A 261 -0.61 17.00 -31.73
C GLY A 261 -1.31 15.66 -31.49
N LYS A 262 -0.56 14.57 -31.22
CA LYS A 262 -1.11 13.30 -30.75
C LYS A 262 -1.63 13.40 -29.33
N SER A 263 -2.66 12.64 -29.00
CA SER A 263 -3.26 12.62 -27.65
C SER A 263 -3.50 11.20 -27.11
N ILE A 264 -3.45 11.07 -25.77
CA ILE A 264 -3.56 9.81 -25.03
C ILE A 264 -4.57 9.99 -23.90
N PHE A 265 -5.56 9.11 -23.85
CA PHE A 265 -6.41 8.96 -22.66
C PHE A 265 -5.72 8.08 -21.62
N ILE A 266 -5.72 8.51 -20.36
CA ILE A 266 -5.25 7.69 -19.23
C ILE A 266 -6.37 7.56 -18.19
N GLY A 267 -6.76 6.33 -17.90
CA GLY A 267 -7.78 6.06 -16.88
C GLY A 267 -7.23 6.22 -15.46
N GLY A 268 -7.91 7.04 -14.65
CA GLY A 268 -7.52 7.37 -13.28
C GLY A 268 -6.80 8.73 -13.18
N ILE A 269 -6.66 9.21 -11.94
CA ILE A 269 -6.13 10.54 -11.57
C ILE A 269 -5.22 10.51 -10.34
N GLY A 270 -4.62 9.33 -10.08
CA GLY A 270 -3.75 9.09 -8.94
C GLY A 270 -2.46 8.37 -9.34
N LEU A 271 -1.80 7.75 -8.36
CA LEU A 271 -0.45 7.19 -8.48
C LEU A 271 -0.24 6.28 -9.70
N SER A 272 -1.15 5.32 -9.93
CA SER A 272 -1.03 4.39 -11.05
C SER A 272 -1.13 5.07 -12.42
N ALA A 273 -1.87 6.19 -12.52
CA ALA A 273 -1.94 6.97 -13.75
C ALA A 273 -0.68 7.84 -13.94
N PHE A 274 -0.11 8.36 -12.84
CA PHE A 274 1.11 9.17 -12.88
C PHE A 274 2.34 8.36 -13.31
N ASP A 275 2.39 7.06 -12.98
CA ASP A 275 3.46 6.14 -13.43
C ASP A 275 3.65 6.19 -14.96
N PHE A 276 2.56 6.27 -15.71
CA PHE A 276 2.60 6.32 -17.17
C PHE A 276 2.98 7.67 -17.74
N VAL A 277 2.69 8.77 -17.03
CA VAL A 277 3.08 10.11 -17.51
C VAL A 277 4.59 10.22 -17.62
N GLY A 278 5.34 9.75 -16.62
CA GLY A 278 6.80 9.78 -16.67
C GLY A 278 7.40 8.93 -17.81
N ILE A 279 6.75 7.82 -18.17
CA ILE A 279 7.12 6.98 -19.33
C ILE A 279 6.81 7.71 -20.65
N ILE A 280 5.63 8.33 -20.76
CA ILE A 280 5.23 9.13 -21.94
C ILE A 280 6.20 10.28 -22.14
N LEU A 281 6.56 11.01 -21.07
CA LEU A 281 7.49 12.13 -21.14
C LEU A 281 8.88 11.72 -21.62
N ALA A 282 9.33 10.50 -21.30
CA ALA A 282 10.60 9.95 -21.81
C ALA A 282 10.59 9.75 -23.33
N LYS A 283 9.40 9.73 -23.96
CA LYS A 283 9.19 9.72 -25.41
C LYS A 283 8.85 11.10 -25.96
N THR A 284 9.19 12.16 -25.24
CA THR A 284 9.05 13.56 -25.70
C THR A 284 10.35 14.32 -25.50
N LYS A 285 10.40 15.56 -26.00
CA LYS A 285 11.49 16.52 -25.73
C LYS A 285 11.09 17.59 -24.69
N ILE A 286 9.99 17.35 -23.94
CA ILE A 286 9.41 18.32 -23.00
C ILE A 286 10.30 18.51 -21.76
N VAL A 287 10.87 17.42 -21.21
CA VAL A 287 11.73 17.49 -20.03
C VAL A 287 13.19 17.30 -20.46
N LYS A 288 14.07 18.16 -19.96
CA LYS A 288 15.52 18.10 -20.18
C LYS A 288 16.23 17.93 -18.86
N PHE A 289 17.31 17.15 -18.86
CA PHE A 289 18.19 16.97 -17.72
C PHE A 289 19.58 17.50 -18.07
N ASP A 290 20.11 18.38 -17.22
CA ASP A 290 21.48 18.87 -17.32
C ASP A 290 22.40 18.02 -16.42
N PRO A 291 23.34 17.25 -16.99
CA PRO A 291 24.22 16.37 -16.21
C PRO A 291 25.23 17.13 -15.35
N ASP A 292 25.56 18.38 -15.68
CA ASP A 292 26.57 19.17 -14.97
C ASP A 292 25.97 19.80 -13.70
N THR A 293 24.75 20.33 -13.82
CA THR A 293 24.01 20.93 -12.69
C THR A 293 23.13 19.92 -11.95
N LYS A 294 22.85 18.77 -12.56
CA LYS A 294 21.87 17.76 -12.11
C LYS A 294 20.45 18.32 -11.98
N GLU A 295 20.09 19.29 -12.81
CA GLU A 295 18.79 19.94 -12.78
C GLU A 295 17.86 19.44 -13.90
N PHE A 296 16.57 19.37 -13.59
CA PHE A 296 15.52 19.07 -14.55
C PHE A 296 14.80 20.37 -14.94
N THR A 297 14.63 20.59 -16.25
CA THR A 297 13.92 21.76 -16.79
C THR A 297 12.82 21.33 -17.76
N ILE A 298 11.78 22.15 -17.89
CA ILE A 298 10.70 21.95 -18.86
C ILE A 298 10.90 22.91 -20.04
N ASP A 299 10.96 22.37 -21.25
CA ASP A 299 10.91 23.15 -22.48
C ASP A 299 9.46 23.55 -22.78
N GLU A 300 9.10 24.79 -22.44
CA GLU A 300 7.75 25.31 -22.64
C GLU A 300 7.33 25.36 -24.12
N ALA A 301 8.28 25.56 -25.05
CA ALA A 301 7.97 25.59 -26.47
C ALA A 301 7.57 24.20 -26.96
N GLU A 302 8.29 23.17 -26.51
CA GLU A 302 7.95 21.79 -26.81
C GLU A 302 6.65 21.35 -26.09
N ALA A 303 6.45 21.77 -24.84
CA ALA A 303 5.20 21.55 -24.11
C ALA A 303 3.99 22.11 -24.88
N LYS A 304 4.11 23.33 -25.43
CA LYS A 304 3.05 23.97 -26.23
C LYS A 304 2.73 23.21 -27.52
N ARG A 305 3.74 22.61 -28.16
CA ARG A 305 3.53 21.75 -29.35
C ARG A 305 2.78 20.46 -29.01
N ASN A 306 2.91 19.99 -27.77
CA ASN A 306 2.28 18.78 -27.23
C ASN A 306 1.11 19.10 -26.29
N ARG A 307 0.37 20.17 -26.56
CA ARG A 307 -0.82 20.53 -25.77
C ARG A 307 -1.88 19.43 -25.88
N ASN A 308 -2.52 19.09 -24.76
CA ASN A 308 -3.48 18.00 -24.61
C ASN A 308 -2.91 16.61 -24.96
N LEU A 309 -1.60 16.41 -24.82
CA LEU A 309 -0.97 15.10 -25.02
C LEU A 309 -1.59 14.05 -24.09
N VAL A 310 -1.88 14.40 -22.84
CA VAL A 310 -2.48 13.48 -21.87
C VAL A 310 -3.79 14.05 -21.35
N THR A 311 -4.86 13.27 -21.45
CA THR A 311 -6.14 13.56 -20.79
C THR A 311 -6.45 12.45 -19.81
N PHE A 312 -6.40 12.78 -18.52
CA PHE A 312 -6.87 11.89 -17.48
C PHE A 312 -8.40 11.82 -17.50
N PHE A 313 -8.96 10.64 -17.24
CA PHE A 313 -10.39 10.52 -17.02
C PHE A 313 -10.74 9.66 -15.81
N SER A 314 -11.82 10.05 -15.12
CA SER A 314 -12.33 9.35 -13.95
C SER A 314 -13.83 9.56 -13.80
N ARG A 315 -14.53 8.56 -13.24
CA ARG A 315 -15.96 8.66 -12.93
C ARG A 315 -16.23 9.71 -11.86
N THR A 316 -15.32 9.79 -10.89
CA THR A 316 -15.46 10.61 -9.69
C THR A 316 -14.85 11.98 -9.93
N GLU A 317 -15.68 13.02 -9.80
CA GLU A 317 -15.26 14.41 -9.75
C GLU A 317 -14.81 14.82 -8.34
N GLY A 318 -13.96 15.86 -8.28
CA GLY A 318 -13.53 16.54 -7.04
C GLY A 318 -12.38 15.87 -6.32
N ILE A 319 -11.77 14.84 -6.91
CA ILE A 319 -10.63 14.14 -6.32
C ILE A 319 -9.47 14.22 -7.29
N PHE A 320 -8.33 14.68 -6.83
CA PHE A 320 -7.06 14.61 -7.54
C PHE A 320 -6.04 14.01 -6.58
N GLY A 321 -5.17 13.12 -7.06
CA GLY A 321 -4.20 12.43 -6.21
C GLY A 321 -3.39 13.43 -5.39
N ALA A 322 -3.52 13.42 -4.05
CA ALA A 322 -2.91 14.46 -3.21
C ALA A 322 -1.38 14.44 -3.24
N CYS A 323 -0.74 15.58 -3.00
CA CYS A 323 0.72 15.69 -2.93
C CYS A 323 1.26 15.42 -1.51
N ARG A 324 2.42 14.75 -1.40
CA ARG A 324 3.16 14.58 -0.14
C ARG A 324 4.05 15.80 0.15
N HIS A 325 3.44 16.92 0.55
CA HIS A 325 4.18 18.11 0.96
C HIS A 325 4.94 17.94 2.29
N VAL A 326 4.59 16.92 3.07
CA VAL A 326 5.28 16.52 4.30
C VAL A 326 5.77 15.09 4.09
N ASN A 327 7.06 14.85 4.37
CA ASN A 327 7.66 13.52 4.32
C ASN A 327 6.88 12.52 5.18
N ASP A 328 6.94 11.24 4.81
CA ASP A 328 6.19 10.16 5.47
C ASP A 328 6.55 9.96 6.96
N ALA A 329 7.61 10.61 7.44
CA ALA A 329 8.08 10.57 8.82
C ALA A 329 7.37 11.59 9.73
N VAL A 330 6.04 11.61 9.76
CA VAL A 330 5.32 12.33 10.84
C VAL A 330 5.53 11.56 12.13
N LYS A 331 6.50 12.01 12.95
CA LYS A 331 6.98 11.29 14.13
C LYS A 331 6.02 11.33 15.32
N TYR A 332 5.20 12.38 15.40
CA TYR A 332 4.30 12.68 16.51
C TYR A 332 3.12 13.52 16.06
N LEU A 333 2.01 13.42 16.81
CA LEU A 333 1.01 14.47 16.92
C LEU A 333 1.59 15.61 17.76
N ASP A 334 2.19 16.57 17.08
CA ASP A 334 2.82 17.78 17.62
C ASP A 334 1.83 18.96 17.63
N SER A 335 0.69 18.76 18.29
CA SER A 335 -0.36 19.76 18.45
C SER A 335 -0.46 20.19 19.92
N GLU A 336 -0.59 21.49 20.17
CA GLU A 336 -0.91 22.02 21.50
C GLU A 336 -2.41 21.87 21.83
N LEU A 337 -3.24 21.65 20.81
CA LEU A 337 -4.71 21.58 20.94
C LEU A 337 -5.20 20.15 21.15
N ILE A 338 -4.50 19.15 20.62
CA ILE A 338 -4.91 17.75 20.65
C ILE A 338 -3.74 16.88 21.11
N THR A 339 -4.00 16.02 22.09
CA THR A 339 -3.03 15.03 22.57
C THR A 339 -3.25 13.65 21.93
N PRO A 340 -2.23 12.78 21.92
CA PRO A 340 -2.37 11.38 21.54
C PRO A 340 -3.51 10.65 22.28
N GLU A 341 -3.66 10.89 23.58
CA GLU A 341 -4.74 10.32 24.40
C GLU A 341 -6.13 10.76 23.96
N MET A 342 -6.29 12.01 23.52
CA MET A 342 -7.58 12.48 23.00
C MET A 342 -7.98 11.69 21.75
N ILE A 343 -7.05 11.44 20.84
CA ILE A 343 -7.33 10.62 19.63
C ILE A 343 -7.58 9.16 19.99
N LEU A 344 -6.79 8.59 20.91
CA LEU A 344 -6.99 7.23 21.40
C LEU A 344 -8.35 7.10 22.12
N SER A 345 -8.85 8.14 22.77
CA SER A 345 -10.15 8.10 23.47
C SER A 345 -11.35 7.90 22.55
N LEU A 346 -11.23 8.15 21.24
CA LEU A 346 -12.29 7.83 20.27
C LEU A 346 -12.62 6.33 20.24
N THR A 347 -11.71 5.48 20.73
CA THR A 347 -11.91 4.03 20.87
C THR A 347 -12.93 3.66 21.96
N LEU A 348 -13.24 4.58 22.89
CA LEU A 348 -14.27 4.38 23.91
C LEU A 348 -15.69 4.37 23.33
N GLN A 349 -15.88 4.91 22.12
CA GLN A 349 -17.19 4.93 21.49
C GLN A 349 -17.41 3.68 20.66
N ASN A 350 -18.41 2.90 21.06
CA ASN A 350 -18.87 1.77 20.28
C ASN A 350 -19.48 2.25 18.96
N ASP A 351 -19.09 1.62 17.85
CA ASP A 351 -19.69 1.79 16.53
C ASP A 351 -19.62 3.24 15.95
N LEU A 352 -18.65 4.04 16.40
CA LEU A 352 -18.43 5.40 15.90
C LEU A 352 -17.84 5.40 14.49
N ASP A 353 -18.44 6.12 13.54
CA ASP A 353 -17.75 6.45 12.28
C ASP A 353 -16.63 7.49 12.53
N THR A 354 -15.38 7.03 12.54
CA THR A 354 -14.21 7.85 12.91
C THR A 354 -13.69 8.71 11.76
N TYR A 355 -13.98 8.37 10.50
CA TYR A 355 -13.52 9.17 9.36
C TYR A 355 -14.04 10.61 9.34
N PRO A 356 -15.35 10.87 9.55
CA PRO A 356 -15.86 12.23 9.71
C PRO A 356 -15.17 12.99 10.85
N ALA A 357 -14.95 12.33 11.99
CA ALA A 357 -14.31 12.96 13.15
C ALA A 357 -12.85 13.32 12.85
N PHE A 358 -12.07 12.40 12.26
CA PHE A 358 -10.69 12.70 11.83
C PHE A 358 -10.64 13.84 10.83
N PHE A 359 -11.55 13.84 9.87
CA PHE A 359 -11.57 14.87 8.86
C PHE A 359 -11.90 16.24 9.45
N GLU A 360 -12.89 16.32 10.34
CA GLU A 360 -13.22 17.56 11.05
C GLU A 360 -12.05 18.05 11.91
N LEU A 361 -11.44 17.17 12.70
CA LEU A 361 -10.27 17.51 13.51
C LEU A 361 -9.10 17.98 12.64
N ALA A 362 -8.89 17.36 11.48
CA ALA A 362 -7.79 17.70 10.58
C ALA A 362 -8.01 19.09 9.98
N ARG A 363 -9.26 19.45 9.64
CA ARG A 363 -9.61 20.81 9.20
C ARG A 363 -9.42 21.84 10.30
N ILE A 364 -9.82 21.52 11.53
CA ILE A 364 -9.62 22.39 12.71
C ILE A 364 -8.13 22.67 12.91
N LEU A 365 -7.30 21.62 12.98
CA LEU A 365 -5.87 21.79 13.21
C LEU A 365 -5.18 22.47 12.02
N THR A 366 -5.58 22.17 10.79
CA THR A 366 -5.05 22.84 9.60
C THR A 366 -5.41 24.33 9.63
N ALA A 367 -6.66 24.71 9.92
CA ALA A 367 -7.07 26.11 10.02
C ALA A 367 -6.35 26.85 11.16
N ALA A 368 -6.15 26.20 12.30
CA ALA A 368 -5.43 26.79 13.44
C ALA A 368 -3.92 26.96 13.18
N SER A 369 -3.34 26.09 12.35
CA SER A 369 -1.91 26.06 12.03
C SER A 369 -1.53 26.81 10.76
N CYS A 370 -2.48 27.05 9.85
CA CYS A 370 -2.22 27.63 8.55
C CYS A 370 -2.34 29.15 8.58
N SER A 371 -1.41 29.84 7.94
CA SER A 371 -1.42 31.30 7.79
C SER A 371 -2.44 31.82 6.78
N SER A 372 -3.24 30.94 6.16
CA SER A 372 -4.14 31.27 5.05
C SER A 372 -5.42 32.00 5.48
N HIS A 373 -5.62 32.24 6.78
CA HIS A 373 -6.84 32.83 7.37
C HIS A 373 -8.15 32.08 6.98
N ARG A 374 -8.02 30.84 6.49
CA ARG A 374 -9.15 30.01 6.12
C ARG A 374 -9.76 29.35 7.35
N MET A 375 -11.08 29.29 7.36
CA MET A 375 -11.85 28.60 8.38
C MET A 375 -11.85 27.08 8.14
N PRO A 376 -12.09 26.25 9.18
CA PRO A 376 -12.24 24.81 9.01
C PRO A 376 -13.19 24.43 7.87
N SER A 377 -14.37 25.06 7.79
CA SER A 377 -15.39 24.82 6.75
C SER A 377 -14.93 25.11 5.32
N GLN A 378 -13.80 25.80 5.14
CA GLN A 378 -13.24 26.16 3.84
C GLN A 378 -12.15 25.19 3.35
N ILE A 379 -11.52 24.45 4.25
CA ILE A 379 -10.46 23.48 3.89
C ILE A 379 -11.13 22.22 3.32
N GLU A 380 -10.67 21.71 2.16
CA GLU A 380 -11.33 20.60 1.44
C GLU A 380 -12.86 20.77 1.25
N GLU A 381 -13.28 21.94 0.78
CA GLU A 381 -14.65 22.10 0.29
C GLU A 381 -14.93 21.20 -0.93
N ASN A 382 -16.21 20.88 -1.17
CA ASN A 382 -16.62 20.21 -2.40
C ASN A 382 -16.28 21.11 -3.60
N MET A 383 -15.16 20.81 -4.26
CA MET A 383 -14.64 21.54 -5.42
C MET A 383 -14.57 20.63 -6.66
N SER A 384 -14.49 21.22 -7.86
CA SER A 384 -14.29 20.43 -9.08
C SER A 384 -12.88 19.82 -9.11
N THR A 385 -12.65 18.79 -9.92
CA THR A 385 -11.29 18.23 -10.09
C THR A 385 -10.31 19.29 -10.64
N ILE A 386 -10.78 20.19 -11.50
CA ILE A 386 -9.97 21.27 -12.07
C ILE A 386 -9.55 22.27 -10.98
N ASP A 387 -10.49 22.70 -10.13
CA ASP A 387 -10.18 23.59 -9.00
C ASP A 387 -9.16 22.93 -8.04
N HIS A 388 -9.32 21.62 -7.81
CA HIS A 388 -8.40 20.84 -7.00
C HIS A 388 -6.98 20.82 -7.61
N MET A 389 -6.87 20.56 -8.92
CA MET A 389 -5.60 20.60 -9.65
C MET A 389 -4.96 22.00 -9.61
N ASP A 390 -5.75 23.07 -9.76
CA ASP A 390 -5.29 24.45 -9.69
C ASP A 390 -4.74 24.83 -8.31
N ARG A 391 -5.47 24.45 -7.25
CA ARG A 391 -5.01 24.66 -5.87
C ARG A 391 -3.69 23.93 -5.61
N MET A 392 -3.60 22.65 -5.93
CA MET A 392 -2.37 21.88 -5.69
C MET A 392 -1.21 22.35 -6.54
N ALA A 393 -1.44 22.79 -7.79
CA ALA A 393 -0.41 23.41 -8.59
C ALA A 393 0.15 24.68 -7.92
N THR A 394 -0.73 25.48 -7.31
CA THR A 394 -0.33 26.72 -6.61
C THR A 394 0.49 26.40 -5.37
N GLU A 395 0.03 25.45 -4.54
CA GLU A 395 0.77 25.01 -3.35
C GLU A 395 2.13 24.39 -3.69
N ASN A 396 2.20 23.60 -4.77
CA ASN A 396 3.44 22.99 -5.24
C ASN A 396 4.49 24.04 -5.63
N GLU A 397 4.11 25.08 -6.38
CA GLU A 397 5.04 26.15 -6.77
C GLU A 397 5.52 26.98 -5.57
N VAL A 398 4.66 27.16 -4.57
CA VAL A 398 5.04 27.83 -3.32
C VAL A 398 6.04 26.98 -2.53
N LEU A 399 5.78 25.67 -2.43
CA LEU A 399 6.66 24.74 -1.72
C LEU A 399 8.00 24.55 -2.45
N ASP A 400 8.01 24.50 -3.78
CA ASP A 400 9.23 24.40 -4.58
C ASP A 400 10.18 25.59 -4.34
N LYS A 401 9.61 26.80 -4.24
CA LYS A 401 10.37 28.03 -3.94
C LYS A 401 10.84 28.11 -2.49
N ASN A 402 10.10 27.50 -1.56
CA ASN A 402 10.44 27.47 -0.15
C ASN A 402 9.96 26.18 0.50
N SER A 403 10.86 25.20 0.56
CA SER A 403 10.60 23.87 1.11
C SER A 403 10.24 23.84 2.60
N LYS A 404 10.31 24.98 3.29
CA LYS A 404 9.93 25.12 4.71
C LYS A 404 8.48 25.54 4.90
N ILE A 405 7.75 25.88 3.84
CA ILE A 405 6.35 26.28 3.95
C ILE A 405 5.47 25.07 4.29
N LEU A 406 4.57 25.27 5.25
CA LEU A 406 3.51 24.32 5.58
C LEU A 406 2.27 24.68 4.75
N THR A 407 2.02 23.91 3.71
CA THR A 407 0.84 24.07 2.84
C THR A 407 -0.41 23.48 3.49
N GLU A 408 -1.60 23.89 3.04
CA GLU A 408 -2.88 23.34 3.52
C GLU A 408 -2.95 21.83 3.28
N THR A 409 -2.59 21.37 2.07
CA THR A 409 -2.51 19.94 1.73
C THR A 409 -1.53 19.19 2.63
N GLY A 410 -0.38 19.80 2.95
CA GLY A 410 0.64 19.20 3.81
C GLY A 410 0.18 19.03 5.25
N LEU A 411 -0.42 20.08 5.82
CA LEU A 411 -0.99 20.06 7.16
C LEU A 411 -2.15 19.07 7.26
N LEU A 412 -3.07 19.08 6.31
CA LEU A 412 -4.21 18.16 6.32
C LEU A 412 -3.75 16.70 6.23
N ARG A 413 -2.81 16.39 5.32
CA ARG A 413 -2.18 15.06 5.25
C ARG A 413 -1.56 14.69 6.59
N LYS A 414 -0.74 15.58 7.17
CA LYS A 414 -0.05 15.36 8.44
C LYS A 414 -1.06 14.99 9.54
N TRP A 415 -2.13 15.76 9.71
CA TRP A 415 -3.12 15.50 10.75
C TRP A 415 -3.93 14.23 10.51
N MET A 416 -4.42 14.01 9.28
CA MET A 416 -5.13 12.77 8.93
C MET A 416 -4.26 11.54 9.17
N TRP A 417 -2.98 11.60 8.79
CA TRP A 417 -2.01 10.54 9.03
C TRP A 417 -1.77 10.35 10.53
N SER A 418 -1.49 11.41 11.29
CA SER A 418 -1.31 11.30 12.74
C SER A 418 -2.53 10.69 13.44
N PHE A 419 -3.74 11.11 13.09
CA PHE A 419 -4.95 10.61 13.74
C PHE A 419 -5.23 9.15 13.43
N ILE A 420 -5.20 8.78 12.16
CA ILE A 420 -5.41 7.40 11.74
C ILE A 420 -4.36 6.52 12.39
N PHE A 421 -3.08 6.92 12.39
CA PHE A 421 -2.03 6.06 12.92
C PHE A 421 -2.02 6.01 14.46
N THR A 422 -2.52 7.05 15.13
CA THR A 422 -2.75 7.05 16.59
C THR A 422 -3.94 6.16 16.96
N HIS A 423 -5.01 6.19 16.17
CA HIS A 423 -6.24 5.45 16.46
C HIS A 423 -6.20 3.98 16.01
N THR A 424 -5.58 3.71 14.86
CA THR A 424 -5.57 2.39 14.21
C THR A 424 -4.27 1.60 14.47
N MET A 425 -3.33 2.18 15.22
CA MET A 425 -2.05 1.56 15.60
C MET A 425 -1.05 1.39 14.43
N GLY A 426 -0.61 2.53 13.89
CA GLY A 426 0.39 2.82 12.84
C GLY A 426 1.69 1.99 12.73
N PRO A 427 2.31 1.81 11.53
CA PRO A 427 3.34 0.83 11.22
C PRO A 427 4.66 1.17 11.88
N GLN A 428 5.00 2.45 11.93
CA GLN A 428 6.18 2.83 12.69
C GLN A 428 5.77 2.89 14.16
N PRO A 429 6.56 2.31 15.09
CA PRO A 429 6.57 2.84 16.44
C PRO A 429 7.13 4.25 16.31
N LEU A 430 6.26 5.16 15.86
CA LEU A 430 6.31 6.54 16.27
C LEU A 430 6.52 6.46 17.77
N GLN A 431 7.51 7.18 18.27
CA GLN A 431 7.79 7.21 19.70
C GLN A 431 6.48 7.47 20.50
N GLN A 432 5.52 8.19 19.91
CA GLN A 432 4.13 8.30 20.36
C GLN A 432 3.41 6.96 20.58
N ARG A 433 3.43 6.05 19.60
CA ARG A 433 2.82 4.71 19.71
C ARG A 433 3.49 3.91 20.81
N ALA A 434 4.81 3.90 20.88
CA ALA A 434 5.54 3.17 21.92
C ALA A 434 5.12 3.66 23.32
N ALA A 435 5.03 4.98 23.51
CA ALA A 435 4.55 5.58 24.75
C ALA A 435 3.08 5.22 25.06
N LEU A 436 2.18 5.26 24.07
CA LEU A 436 0.78 4.87 24.26
C LEU A 436 0.63 3.38 24.56
N VAL A 437 1.40 2.51 23.92
CA VAL A 437 1.40 1.06 24.19
C VAL A 437 1.87 0.79 25.61
N GLU A 438 2.90 1.49 26.09
CA GLU A 438 3.41 1.32 27.46
C GLU A 438 2.36 1.72 28.50
N LYS A 439 1.61 2.81 28.24
CA LYS A 439 0.64 3.37 29.19
C LYS A 439 -0.76 2.74 29.11
N TYR A 440 -1.23 2.40 27.92
CA TYR A 440 -2.60 1.94 27.63
C TYR A 440 -2.61 0.60 26.88
N ASN A 441 -1.70 -0.31 27.25
CA ASN A 441 -1.52 -1.61 26.59
C ASN A 441 -2.82 -2.41 26.41
N HIS A 442 -3.79 -2.33 27.33
CA HIS A 442 -5.02 -3.12 27.28
C HIS A 442 -6.01 -2.53 26.27
N ILE A 443 -6.22 -1.22 26.30
CA ILE A 443 -7.08 -0.52 25.31
C ILE A 443 -6.52 -0.67 23.91
N VAL A 444 -5.22 -0.46 23.78
CA VAL A 444 -4.50 -0.59 22.52
C VAL A 444 -4.59 -2.01 21.96
N ARG A 445 -4.69 -3.04 22.81
CA ARG A 445 -4.82 -4.44 22.39
C ARG A 445 -6.26 -4.85 22.09
N HIS A 446 -7.26 -4.09 22.56
CA HIS A 446 -8.68 -4.35 22.31
C HIS A 446 -9.16 -3.71 21.00
N GLY A 447 -8.46 -4.02 19.91
CA GLY A 447 -8.66 -3.40 18.59
C GLY A 447 -10.04 -3.62 17.94
N TRP A 448 -10.93 -4.39 18.57
CA TRP A 448 -12.27 -4.68 18.06
C TRP A 448 -13.14 -3.43 17.85
N HIS A 449 -13.12 -2.49 18.79
CA HIS A 449 -13.91 -1.25 18.66
C HIS A 449 -13.33 -0.35 17.57
N ASN A 450 -12.01 -0.21 17.54
CA ASN A 450 -11.29 0.53 16.49
C ASN A 450 -11.60 -0.09 15.12
N TRP A 451 -11.64 -1.43 15.07
CA TRP A 451 -11.98 -2.13 13.86
C TRP A 451 -13.41 -1.82 13.40
N ARG A 452 -14.41 -1.99 14.25
CA ARG A 452 -15.82 -1.70 13.91
C ARG A 452 -16.01 -0.27 13.40
N SER A 453 -15.34 0.69 14.03
CA SER A 453 -15.37 2.10 13.67
C SER A 453 -14.73 2.39 12.30
N MET A 454 -13.53 1.84 12.06
CA MET A 454 -12.86 1.93 10.76
C MET A 454 -13.55 1.09 9.68
N SER A 455 -14.36 0.13 10.11
CA SER A 455 -15.08 -0.83 9.29
C SER A 455 -16.58 -0.62 9.28
N TYR A 456 -16.97 0.64 9.44
CA TYR A 456 -18.36 1.08 9.43
C TYR A 456 -19.11 0.60 8.18
N ASP A 457 -18.46 0.57 7.02
CA ASP A 457 -19.09 0.06 5.79
C ASP A 457 -19.41 -1.46 5.80
N ILE A 458 -18.80 -2.25 6.69
CA ILE A 458 -19.05 -3.70 6.88
C ILE A 458 -20.12 -3.90 7.94
N SER A 459 -19.95 -3.27 9.11
CA SER A 459 -20.84 -3.43 10.27
C SER A 459 -22.20 -2.74 10.07
N HIS A 460 -22.24 -1.70 9.23
CA HIS A 460 -23.43 -0.87 8.98
C HIS A 460 -23.80 -0.82 7.49
N LYS A 461 -23.40 -1.81 6.68
CA LYS A 461 -23.82 -1.86 5.28
C LYS A 461 -25.35 -1.97 5.20
N PRO A 462 -26.07 -0.98 4.62
CA PRO A 462 -27.52 -1.10 4.48
C PRO A 462 -27.84 -2.26 3.53
N GLN A 463 -28.87 -3.06 3.88
CA GLN A 463 -29.35 -4.16 3.03
C GLN A 463 -29.82 -3.69 1.64
N ASN A 464 -30.17 -2.40 1.51
CA ASN A 464 -30.47 -1.73 0.25
C ASN A 464 -29.45 -0.59 0.03
N GLU A 465 -28.54 -0.76 -0.94
CA GLU A 465 -27.33 0.07 -1.13
C GLU A 465 -27.57 1.55 -1.47
N ALA A 466 -28.80 2.01 -1.68
CA ALA A 466 -29.05 3.28 -2.36
C ALA A 466 -29.42 4.49 -1.48
N ASN A 467 -29.79 4.34 -0.19
CA ASN A 467 -30.49 5.43 0.54
C ASN A 467 -30.01 5.75 1.97
N ASP A 468 -28.90 5.18 2.46
CA ASP A 468 -28.39 5.58 3.79
C ASP A 468 -27.40 6.75 3.68
N ALA A 469 -27.85 7.93 4.11
CA ALA A 469 -27.05 9.15 4.12
C ALA A 469 -25.80 9.02 5.02
N ALA A 470 -25.84 8.22 6.08
CA ALA A 470 -24.69 7.97 6.96
C ALA A 470 -23.63 7.13 6.24
N TYR A 471 -24.04 6.07 5.55
CA TYR A 471 -23.16 5.23 4.74
C TYR A 471 -22.46 6.01 3.62
N LEU A 472 -23.22 6.83 2.88
CA LEU A 472 -22.65 7.69 1.83
C LEU A 472 -21.65 8.71 2.40
N ARG A 473 -21.95 9.26 3.58
CA ARG A 473 -21.07 10.17 4.31
C ARG A 473 -19.76 9.49 4.71
N HIS A 474 -19.83 8.29 5.29
CA HIS A 474 -18.65 7.47 5.61
C HIS A 474 -17.78 7.25 4.36
N CYS A 475 -18.38 6.74 3.28
CA CYS A 475 -17.68 6.46 2.02
C CYS A 475 -16.98 7.70 1.44
N HIS A 476 -17.65 8.86 1.53
CA HIS A 476 -17.09 10.13 1.07
C HIS A 476 -15.84 10.53 1.87
N TYR A 477 -15.91 10.57 3.21
CA TYR A 477 -14.76 10.96 4.04
C TYR A 477 -13.63 9.94 4.02
N ARG A 478 -13.96 8.65 4.00
CA ARG A 478 -12.97 7.57 3.82
C ARG A 478 -12.18 7.76 2.53
N ARG A 479 -12.87 8.09 1.44
CA ARG A 479 -12.24 8.33 0.13
C ARG A 479 -11.28 9.53 0.15
N ILE A 480 -11.65 10.62 0.82
CA ILE A 480 -10.75 11.77 1.02
C ILE A 480 -9.54 11.36 1.85
N ALA A 481 -9.77 10.71 3.00
CA ALA A 481 -8.69 10.24 3.86
C ALA A 481 -7.69 9.36 3.10
N LEU A 482 -8.17 8.39 2.32
CA LEU A 482 -7.33 7.52 1.52
C LEU A 482 -6.56 8.27 0.43
N ASN A 483 -7.14 9.31 -0.18
CA ASN A 483 -6.43 10.15 -1.14
C ASN A 483 -5.21 10.84 -0.50
N TYR A 484 -5.44 11.44 0.68
CA TYR A 484 -4.39 12.12 1.43
C TYR A 484 -3.35 11.16 2.00
N ILE A 485 -3.74 9.96 2.42
CA ILE A 485 -2.84 8.89 2.90
C ILE A 485 -2.00 8.35 1.73
N ALA A 486 -2.63 7.95 0.62
CA ALA A 486 -1.91 7.33 -0.48
C ALA A 486 -0.86 8.27 -1.08
N GLY A 487 -1.21 9.54 -1.35
CA GLY A 487 -0.34 10.68 -1.72
C GLY A 487 0.78 10.43 -2.74
N ALA A 488 0.94 11.27 -3.76
CA ALA A 488 2.07 11.23 -4.68
C ALA A 488 3.33 11.87 -4.08
N PRO A 489 4.54 11.32 -4.34
CA PRO A 489 5.79 12.01 -4.05
C PRO A 489 5.77 13.43 -4.63
N PHE A 490 6.29 14.40 -3.87
CA PHE A 490 6.22 15.81 -4.21
C PHE A 490 6.77 16.09 -5.61
N GLU A 491 7.92 15.50 -5.95
CA GLU A 491 8.62 15.76 -7.20
C GLU A 491 7.82 15.28 -8.43
N ILE A 492 7.14 14.13 -8.30
CA ILE A 492 6.25 13.62 -9.35
C ILE A 492 5.04 14.53 -9.48
N HIS A 493 4.42 14.89 -8.36
CA HIS A 493 3.22 15.69 -8.37
C HIS A 493 3.48 17.12 -8.88
N LEU A 494 4.62 17.72 -8.55
CA LEU A 494 5.09 19.01 -9.07
C LEU A 494 5.17 18.98 -10.60
N LEU A 495 5.81 17.94 -11.15
CA LEU A 495 5.90 17.73 -12.60
C LEU A 495 4.51 17.63 -13.24
N ILE A 496 3.60 16.83 -12.68
CA ILE A 496 2.22 16.71 -13.18
C ILE A 496 1.52 18.06 -13.18
N THR A 497 1.60 18.82 -12.08
CA THR A 497 0.92 20.12 -11.99
C THR A 497 1.50 21.19 -12.91
N ARG A 498 2.82 21.18 -13.16
CA ARG A 498 3.47 22.07 -14.13
C ARG A 498 3.01 21.77 -15.56
N LEU A 499 2.96 20.49 -15.93
CA LEU A 499 2.46 20.05 -17.23
C LEU A 499 0.97 20.37 -17.43
N TYR A 500 0.18 20.27 -16.35
CA TYR A 500 -1.21 20.75 -16.36
C TYR A 500 -1.29 22.26 -16.61
N LYS A 501 -0.51 23.09 -15.91
CA LYS A 501 -0.48 24.55 -16.15
C LYS A 501 -0.04 24.93 -17.56
N LEU A 502 0.84 24.14 -18.18
CA LEU A 502 1.26 24.31 -19.57
C LEU A 502 0.24 23.74 -20.59
N GLY A 503 -0.83 23.10 -20.13
CA GLY A 503 -1.87 22.51 -20.96
C GLY A 503 -1.48 21.20 -21.65
N VAL A 504 -0.38 20.56 -21.26
CA VAL A 504 0.01 19.22 -21.74
C VAL A 504 -0.90 18.16 -21.14
N ILE A 505 -1.25 18.34 -19.87
CA ILE A 505 -2.18 17.47 -19.12
C ILE A 505 -3.53 18.17 -18.99
N SER A 506 -4.60 17.42 -19.20
CA SER A 506 -5.98 17.84 -18.90
C SER A 506 -6.74 16.74 -18.17
N TRP A 507 -7.96 17.05 -17.74
CA TRP A 507 -8.85 16.10 -17.07
C TRP A 507 -10.27 16.19 -17.65
N MET A 508 -10.98 15.06 -17.65
CA MET A 508 -12.42 15.00 -17.91
C MET A 508 -13.13 13.95 -17.06
N GLN A 509 -14.42 14.15 -16.84
CA GLN A 509 -15.25 13.13 -16.19
C GLN A 509 -15.68 12.04 -17.19
N GLY A 510 -15.35 10.79 -16.92
CA GLY A 510 -15.70 9.67 -17.79
C GLY A 510 -15.41 8.29 -17.18
N ALA A 511 -16.04 7.26 -17.73
CA ALA A 511 -15.89 5.87 -17.32
C ALA A 511 -15.26 5.03 -18.45
N TYR A 512 -14.66 3.88 -18.14
CA TYR A 512 -14.19 2.97 -19.20
C TYR A 512 -15.36 2.41 -20.03
N GLU A 513 -16.54 2.31 -19.43
CA GLU A 513 -17.76 1.84 -20.08
C GLU A 513 -18.32 2.86 -21.10
N ASP A 514 -17.87 4.11 -21.02
CA ASP A 514 -18.23 5.17 -21.97
C ASP A 514 -17.27 5.21 -23.18
N LEU A 515 -16.23 4.36 -23.20
CA LEU A 515 -15.25 4.33 -24.28
C LEU A 515 -15.76 3.56 -25.49
N THR A 516 -15.50 4.12 -26.66
CA THR A 516 -15.73 3.46 -27.95
C THR A 516 -14.48 3.56 -28.82
N TRP A 517 -14.30 2.61 -29.73
CA TRP A 517 -13.23 2.62 -30.72
C TRP A 517 -13.81 2.91 -32.10
N SER A 518 -13.20 3.85 -32.82
CA SER A 518 -13.56 4.13 -34.21
C SER A 518 -12.58 3.41 -35.13
N ASN A 519 -13.02 2.36 -35.82
CA ASN A 519 -12.20 1.66 -36.81
C ASN A 519 -11.81 2.56 -38.00
N GLU A 520 -12.68 3.47 -38.41
CA GLU A 520 -12.42 4.41 -39.52
C GLU A 520 -11.37 5.47 -39.14
N ALA A 521 -11.54 6.11 -37.98
CA ALA A 521 -10.60 7.14 -37.52
C ALA A 521 -9.35 6.54 -36.87
N ARG A 522 -9.40 5.27 -36.45
CA ARG A 522 -8.41 4.61 -35.59
C ARG A 522 -8.14 5.40 -34.30
N MET A 523 -9.21 5.79 -33.62
CA MET A 523 -9.15 6.61 -32.41
C MET A 523 -10.14 6.13 -31.36
N PHE A 524 -9.77 6.34 -30.09
CA PHE A 524 -10.66 6.19 -28.96
C PHE A 524 -11.59 7.40 -28.86
N ASN A 525 -12.84 7.17 -28.51
CA ASN A 525 -13.80 8.23 -28.23
C ASN A 525 -14.37 8.07 -26.82
N LEU A 526 -14.32 9.16 -26.06
CA LEU A 526 -14.91 9.30 -24.73
C LEU A 526 -15.77 10.56 -24.71
N LYS A 527 -17.10 10.40 -24.63
CA LYS A 527 -18.06 11.52 -24.56
C LYS A 527 -17.85 12.60 -25.65
N GLY A 528 -17.52 12.18 -26.87
CA GLY A 528 -17.31 13.06 -28.01
C GLY A 528 -15.90 13.64 -28.13
N GLN A 529 -15.00 13.39 -27.17
CA GLN A 529 -13.58 13.69 -27.31
C GLN A 529 -12.83 12.49 -27.90
N GLN A 530 -11.87 12.74 -28.78
CA GLN A 530 -11.09 11.70 -29.44
C GLN A 530 -9.63 11.70 -28.98
N ALA A 531 -9.03 10.51 -28.90
CA ALA A 531 -7.60 10.33 -28.66
C ALA A 531 -6.98 9.23 -29.51
N ASP A 532 -5.70 9.39 -29.88
CA ASP A 532 -4.94 8.39 -30.64
C ASP A 532 -4.60 7.15 -29.79
N GLY A 533 -4.36 7.34 -28.50
CA GLY A 533 -3.97 6.29 -27.57
C GLY A 533 -4.87 6.17 -26.34
N LEU A 534 -4.87 4.99 -25.72
CA LEU A 534 -5.53 4.70 -24.46
C LEU A 534 -4.59 3.88 -23.57
N ILE A 535 -4.31 4.39 -22.37
CA ILE A 535 -3.70 3.64 -21.27
C ILE A 535 -4.79 3.37 -20.23
N ALA A 536 -5.26 2.13 -20.20
CA ALA A 536 -6.24 1.64 -19.25
C ALA A 536 -5.54 0.96 -18.07
N SER A 537 -5.10 1.78 -17.11
CA SER A 537 -4.50 1.32 -15.85
C SER A 537 -5.38 0.26 -15.19
N ARG A 538 -4.79 -0.89 -14.84
CA ARG A 538 -5.49 -2.00 -14.17
C ARG A 538 -6.15 -1.54 -12.88
N ARG A 539 -7.36 -2.04 -12.60
CA ARG A 539 -8.11 -1.71 -11.38
C ARG A 539 -7.83 -2.73 -10.28
N LEU A 540 -7.64 -2.24 -9.06
CA LEU A 540 -7.61 -3.11 -7.88
C LEU A 540 -9.03 -3.58 -7.58
N THR A 541 -9.24 -4.89 -7.45
CA THR A 541 -10.58 -5.43 -7.19
C THR A 541 -10.51 -6.74 -6.42
N ALA A 542 -11.41 -6.92 -5.44
CA ALA A 542 -11.59 -8.21 -4.78
C ALA A 542 -12.20 -9.26 -5.73
N LYS A 543 -12.88 -8.83 -6.80
CA LYS A 543 -13.58 -9.73 -7.72
C LYS A 543 -12.63 -10.66 -8.48
N SER A 544 -11.37 -10.26 -8.64
CA SER A 544 -10.34 -11.10 -9.27
C SER A 544 -9.59 -12.00 -8.28
N ASP A 545 -9.86 -11.91 -6.97
CA ASP A 545 -9.36 -12.85 -5.96
C ASP A 545 -10.25 -14.10 -5.89
N LYS A 546 -10.15 -14.94 -6.91
CA LYS A 546 -10.90 -16.20 -7.03
C LYS A 546 -10.65 -17.12 -5.83
N LEU A 547 -9.38 -17.28 -5.44
CA LEU A 547 -8.99 -18.12 -4.31
C LEU A 547 -9.58 -17.59 -2.99
N GLY A 548 -9.50 -16.28 -2.75
CA GLY A 548 -10.13 -15.64 -1.59
C GLY A 548 -11.65 -15.85 -1.55
N SER A 549 -12.31 -15.82 -2.71
CA SER A 549 -13.75 -16.09 -2.82
C SER A 549 -14.09 -17.55 -2.46
N ARG A 550 -13.28 -18.52 -2.92
CA ARG A 550 -13.45 -19.95 -2.59
C ARG A 550 -13.24 -20.26 -1.11
N ILE A 551 -12.25 -19.62 -0.50
CA ILE A 551 -12.01 -19.72 0.94
C ILE A 551 -13.22 -19.17 1.72
N LEU A 552 -13.74 -18.01 1.30
CA LEU A 552 -14.93 -17.38 1.91
C LEU A 552 -16.20 -18.23 1.81
N GLU A 553 -16.40 -18.98 0.72
CA GLU A 553 -17.55 -19.89 0.56
C GLU A 553 -17.60 -21.00 1.62
N GLN A 554 -16.43 -21.38 2.15
CA GLN A 554 -16.25 -22.45 3.15
C GLN A 554 -16.16 -21.90 4.58
N ALA A 555 -15.85 -20.62 4.74
CA ALA A 555 -15.79 -19.94 6.02
C ALA A 555 -17.18 -19.61 6.60
N HIS A 556 -17.22 -19.35 7.90
CA HIS A 556 -18.37 -18.76 8.57
C HIS A 556 -18.37 -17.25 8.33
N THR A 557 -19.40 -16.75 7.64
CA THR A 557 -19.57 -15.33 7.30
C THR A 557 -20.80 -14.75 8.00
N PRO A 558 -20.71 -14.39 9.29
CA PRO A 558 -21.83 -13.81 10.03
C PRO A 558 -22.21 -12.43 9.48
N ALA A 559 -23.50 -12.09 9.52
CA ALA A 559 -23.99 -10.79 9.06
C ALA A 559 -23.67 -9.70 10.11
N GLY A 560 -23.08 -8.59 9.68
CA GLY A 560 -22.77 -7.45 10.57
C GLY A 560 -21.55 -7.66 11.47
N GLU A 561 -20.80 -8.75 11.27
CA GLU A 561 -19.60 -9.09 12.02
C GLU A 561 -18.41 -9.31 11.05
N PRO A 562 -17.16 -9.08 11.48
CA PRO A 562 -15.99 -9.43 10.69
C PRO A 562 -15.96 -10.93 10.50
N VAL A 563 -15.65 -11.31 9.28
CA VAL A 563 -15.38 -12.71 8.97
C VAL A 563 -14.03 -13.14 9.57
N TRP A 564 -13.06 -12.21 9.64
CA TRP A 564 -11.66 -12.51 9.96
C TRP A 564 -11.39 -12.38 11.46
N HIS A 565 -10.71 -13.38 12.03
CA HIS A 565 -10.23 -13.37 13.41
C HIS A 565 -8.77 -12.92 13.49
N LYS A 566 -8.29 -12.65 14.71
CA LYS A 566 -6.90 -12.28 14.99
C LYS A 566 -5.89 -13.19 14.25
N GLY A 567 -4.87 -12.57 13.65
CA GLY A 567 -3.89 -13.28 12.82
C GLY A 567 -4.40 -13.60 11.40
N ARG A 568 -5.53 -13.00 10.98
CA ARG A 568 -6.20 -13.24 9.69
C ARG A 568 -6.63 -14.69 9.50
N LEU A 569 -7.12 -15.25 10.61
CA LEU A 569 -7.61 -16.61 10.72
C LEU A 569 -9.10 -16.67 10.46
N LEU A 570 -9.54 -17.79 9.90
CA LEU A 570 -10.94 -18.01 9.55
C LEU A 570 -11.49 -19.15 10.38
N LYS A 571 -12.80 -19.15 10.58
CA LYS A 571 -13.51 -20.31 11.10
C LYS A 571 -14.40 -20.93 10.03
N ASN A 572 -14.53 -22.26 10.05
CA ASN A 572 -15.57 -22.94 9.29
C ASN A 572 -16.96 -22.71 9.94
N LYS A 573 -18.02 -23.18 9.28
CA LYS A 573 -19.40 -23.08 9.79
C LYS A 573 -19.64 -23.84 11.11
N ALA A 574 -18.75 -24.75 11.49
CA ALA A 574 -18.78 -25.47 12.77
C ALA A 574 -18.01 -24.73 13.89
N GLY A 575 -17.36 -23.59 13.58
CA GLY A 575 -16.61 -22.77 14.54
C GLY A 575 -15.15 -23.19 14.74
N GLU A 576 -14.62 -24.11 13.92
CA GLU A 576 -13.23 -24.56 13.97
C GLU A 576 -12.33 -23.67 13.12
N TYR A 577 -11.10 -23.41 13.58
CA TYR A 577 -10.16 -22.60 12.81
C TYR A 577 -9.66 -23.34 11.58
N LEU A 578 -9.77 -22.70 10.42
CA LEU A 578 -9.18 -23.16 9.16
C LEU A 578 -7.67 -22.91 9.21
N HIS A 579 -6.88 -23.89 8.81
CA HIS A 579 -5.41 -23.82 8.72
C HIS A 579 -4.95 -22.97 7.51
N VAL A 580 -5.40 -21.72 7.47
CA VAL A 580 -5.10 -20.74 6.44
C VAL A 580 -4.84 -19.37 7.07
N PHE A 581 -3.65 -18.82 6.83
CA PHE A 581 -3.38 -17.40 7.03
C PHE A 581 -3.68 -16.63 5.76
N GLU A 582 -4.71 -15.78 5.79
CA GLU A 582 -5.18 -15.04 4.62
C GLU A 582 -4.52 -13.65 4.58
N LEU A 583 -3.39 -13.54 3.86
CA LEU A 583 -2.59 -12.32 3.72
C LEU A 583 -2.82 -11.60 2.37
N GLY A 584 -3.74 -12.09 1.53
CA GLY A 584 -4.11 -11.54 0.22
C GLY A 584 -5.14 -10.42 0.30
N PHE A 585 -5.59 -9.90 -0.84
CA PHE A 585 -6.54 -8.77 -0.94
C PHE A 585 -7.80 -8.98 -0.09
N THR A 586 -8.40 -10.17 -0.13
CA THR A 586 -9.55 -10.50 0.72
C THR A 586 -9.21 -10.55 2.20
N GLY A 587 -8.00 -10.98 2.57
CA GLY A 587 -7.40 -10.91 3.91
C GLY A 587 -7.10 -9.52 4.42
N HIS A 588 -7.06 -8.55 3.51
CA HIS A 588 -7.09 -7.13 3.82
C HIS A 588 -8.52 -6.59 3.92
N GLY A 589 -9.55 -7.43 3.85
CA GLY A 589 -10.96 -7.04 3.76
C GLY A 589 -11.26 -6.22 2.50
N LYS A 590 -12.52 -5.80 2.32
CA LYS A 590 -12.83 -4.62 1.47
C LYS A 590 -12.24 -3.32 2.04
N GLN A 591 -11.63 -3.43 3.21
CA GLN A 591 -11.12 -2.36 4.00
C GLN A 591 -9.79 -2.78 4.58
N TRP A 592 -8.73 -2.20 4.01
CA TRP A 592 -7.52 -1.90 4.77
C TRP A 592 -7.95 -1.60 6.20
N PHE A 593 -7.38 -2.33 7.17
CA PHE A 593 -7.36 -2.02 8.61
C PHE A 593 -7.88 -3.07 9.61
N ASP A 594 -7.82 -4.38 9.31
CA ASP A 594 -8.20 -5.35 10.34
C ASP A 594 -7.47 -6.67 10.50
N THR A 595 -6.32 -6.60 11.16
CA THR A 595 -6.05 -7.41 12.36
C THR A 595 -4.92 -6.74 13.16
N ASN A 596 -5.05 -5.42 13.37
CA ASN A 596 -4.00 -4.38 13.49
C ASN A 596 -3.70 -3.70 12.15
N ALA A 597 -4.07 -2.44 12.08
CA ALA A 597 -4.34 -1.73 10.84
C ALA A 597 -3.11 -1.10 10.20
N ASN A 598 -1.92 -1.59 10.50
CA ASN A 598 -0.76 -0.90 10.02
C ASN A 598 0.48 -1.77 10.04
N GLU A 599 0.31 -3.07 9.89
CA GLU A 599 1.43 -3.88 9.51
C GLU A 599 1.55 -3.85 7.99
N GLY A 600 2.52 -3.09 7.48
CA GLY A 600 3.07 -3.41 6.17
C GLY A 600 3.42 -4.91 6.13
N ALA A 601 3.58 -5.50 4.94
CA ALA A 601 4.09 -6.86 4.83
C ALA A 601 5.25 -7.10 5.81
N TYR A 602 6.18 -6.13 5.90
CA TYR A 602 7.35 -6.08 6.79
C TYR A 602 7.09 -6.18 8.30
N GLN A 603 5.88 -5.94 8.79
CA GLN A 603 5.59 -5.87 10.22
C GLN A 603 4.64 -6.97 10.69
N LEU A 604 3.74 -7.42 9.81
CA LEU A 604 2.86 -8.56 10.08
C LEU A 604 3.64 -9.84 9.91
N MET A 605 4.57 -9.84 8.96
CA MET A 605 5.27 -11.06 8.62
C MET A 605 6.07 -11.65 9.78
N PRO A 606 6.77 -10.87 10.65
CA PRO A 606 7.31 -11.41 11.89
C PRO A 606 6.29 -12.17 12.73
N ILE A 607 5.08 -11.63 12.93
CA ILE A 607 4.04 -12.28 13.74
C ILE A 607 3.55 -13.55 13.06
N ILE A 608 3.23 -13.50 11.77
CA ILE A 608 2.78 -14.68 11.00
C ILE A 608 3.86 -15.76 10.98
N THR A 609 5.12 -15.37 10.83
CA THR A 609 6.27 -16.28 10.85
C THR A 609 6.38 -16.99 12.20
N ASN A 610 6.31 -16.24 13.30
CA ASN A 610 6.31 -16.82 14.64
C ASN A 610 5.11 -17.74 14.87
N MET A 611 3.90 -17.35 14.44
CA MET A 611 2.72 -18.21 14.52
C MET A 611 2.91 -19.51 13.73
N ALA A 612 3.45 -19.44 12.51
CA ALA A 612 3.74 -20.62 11.69
C ALA A 612 4.76 -21.55 12.37
N ILE A 613 5.85 -21.01 12.93
CA ILE A 613 6.86 -21.80 13.68
C ILE A 613 6.23 -22.50 14.90
N ILE A 614 5.35 -21.82 15.63
CA ILE A 614 4.65 -22.41 16.78
C ILE A 614 3.72 -23.53 16.32
N ILE A 615 2.93 -23.31 15.26
CA ILE A 615 2.02 -24.31 14.69
C ILE A 615 2.80 -25.55 14.25
N GLU A 616 3.91 -25.38 13.52
CA GLU A 616 4.76 -26.50 13.12
C GLU A 616 5.29 -27.28 14.33
N SER A 617 5.64 -26.57 15.40
CA SER A 617 6.12 -27.18 16.65
C SER A 617 5.02 -27.90 17.43
N LEU A 618 3.76 -27.46 17.33
CA LEU A 618 2.61 -28.14 17.92
C LEU A 618 2.28 -29.41 17.14
N ILE A 619 2.31 -29.34 15.80
CA ILE A 619 2.11 -30.51 14.91
C ILE A 619 3.20 -31.55 15.15
N SER A 620 4.47 -31.13 15.24
CA SER A 620 5.59 -32.06 15.46
C SER A 620 5.49 -32.81 16.79
N LYS A 621 4.82 -32.20 17.79
CA LYS A 621 4.48 -32.78 19.10
C LYS A 621 3.18 -33.62 19.10
N GLY A 622 2.45 -33.67 17.99
CA GLY A 622 1.23 -34.47 17.85
C GLY A 622 -0.04 -33.78 18.34
N VAL A 623 -0.08 -32.44 18.40
CA VAL A 623 -1.30 -31.68 18.68
C VAL A 623 -2.22 -31.74 17.46
N GLU A 624 -3.43 -32.27 17.63
CA GLU A 624 -4.40 -32.51 16.55
C GLU A 624 -5.00 -31.21 15.97
N LYS A 625 -5.26 -30.21 16.83
CA LYS A 625 -5.84 -28.90 16.45
C LYS A 625 -4.91 -27.75 16.85
N PRO A 626 -3.75 -27.60 16.19
CA PRO A 626 -2.68 -26.68 16.62
C PRO A 626 -3.11 -25.21 16.59
N LEU A 627 -3.99 -24.80 15.67
CA LEU A 627 -4.52 -23.43 15.66
C LEU A 627 -5.46 -23.15 16.84
N ASN A 628 -6.31 -24.11 17.22
CA ASN A 628 -7.17 -23.95 18.40
C ASN A 628 -6.32 -23.82 19.66
N GLU A 629 -5.32 -24.69 19.82
CA GLU A 629 -4.36 -24.64 20.94
C GLU A 629 -3.62 -23.29 20.99
N LEU A 630 -3.11 -22.81 19.85
CA LEU A 630 -2.46 -21.50 19.76
C LEU A 630 -3.39 -20.38 20.23
N MET A 631 -4.67 -20.41 19.82
CA MET A 631 -5.65 -19.40 20.21
C MET A 631 -6.03 -19.51 21.69
N GLU A 632 -6.10 -20.70 22.27
CA GLU A 632 -6.30 -20.91 23.71
C GLU A 632 -5.12 -20.37 24.53
N LEU A 633 -3.89 -20.71 24.15
CA LEU A 633 -2.67 -20.19 24.77
C LEU A 633 -2.60 -18.66 24.68
N HIS A 634 -2.97 -18.12 23.53
CA HIS A 634 -3.03 -16.67 23.33
C HIS A 634 -4.10 -16.03 24.24
N ASN A 635 -5.30 -16.60 24.34
CA ASN A 635 -6.36 -16.08 25.19
C ASN A 635 -6.00 -16.15 26.68
N ALA A 636 -5.25 -17.17 27.11
CA ALA A 636 -4.80 -17.30 28.49
C ALA A 636 -3.80 -16.22 28.94
N VAL A 637 -3.14 -15.55 27.98
CA VAL A 637 -2.22 -14.43 28.24
C VAL A 637 -2.83 -13.06 27.94
N LEU A 638 -4.11 -13.01 27.56
CA LEU A 638 -4.82 -11.75 27.38
C LEU A 638 -5.12 -11.08 28.73
N PRO A 639 -5.14 -9.74 28.77
CA PRO A 639 -5.58 -8.99 29.94
C PRO A 639 -7.00 -9.34 30.38
N LYS A 640 -7.31 -9.12 31.66
CA LYS A 640 -8.68 -9.28 32.19
C LYS A 640 -9.53 -8.04 31.92
N ASP A 641 -10.85 -8.21 31.92
CA ASP A 641 -11.82 -7.12 31.71
C ASP A 641 -11.63 -5.98 32.72
N GLU A 642 -11.29 -6.27 33.98
CA GLU A 642 -11.08 -5.23 34.99
C GLU A 642 -9.86 -4.33 34.66
N GLU A 643 -8.84 -4.88 34.02
CA GLU A 643 -7.65 -4.13 33.59
C GLU A 643 -7.96 -3.22 32.40
N PHE A 644 -8.87 -3.67 31.53
CA PHE A 644 -9.39 -2.87 30.42
C PHE A 644 -10.25 -1.70 30.94
N ASP A 645 -11.21 -1.96 31.83
CA ASP A 645 -12.10 -0.94 32.40
C ASP A 645 -11.30 0.15 33.15
N ALA A 646 -10.26 -0.25 33.88
CA ALA A 646 -9.39 0.68 34.61
C ALA A 646 -8.64 1.65 33.66
N GLN A 647 -8.21 1.17 32.49
CA GLN A 647 -7.63 2.04 31.47
C GLN A 647 -8.71 2.88 30.79
N ALA A 648 -9.89 2.31 30.51
CA ALA A 648 -10.96 3.02 29.79
C ALA A 648 -11.39 4.28 30.54
N LYS A 649 -11.50 4.16 31.87
CA LYS A 649 -11.77 5.28 32.78
C LYS A 649 -10.73 6.41 32.68
N GLN A 650 -9.46 6.08 32.43
CA GLN A 650 -8.41 7.09 32.27
C GLN A 650 -8.53 7.86 30.95
N LEU A 651 -9.30 7.36 29.97
CA LEU A 651 -9.54 8.01 28.68
C LEU A 651 -10.84 8.84 28.64
N GLU A 652 -11.71 8.78 29.67
CA GLU A 652 -12.96 9.54 29.72
C GLU A 652 -12.74 11.07 29.69
N GLU A 653 -11.77 11.57 30.47
CA GLU A 653 -11.41 12.99 30.48
C GLU A 653 -10.81 13.44 29.14
N PRO A 654 -9.81 12.73 28.56
CA PRO A 654 -9.37 12.99 27.19
C PRO A 654 -10.51 13.03 26.17
N HIS A 655 -11.48 12.13 26.26
CA HIS A 655 -12.65 12.10 25.37
C HIS A 655 -13.52 13.35 25.50
N ARG A 656 -13.80 13.75 26.74
CA ARG A 656 -14.57 14.96 27.03
C ARG A 656 -13.85 16.20 26.51
N ASN A 657 -12.54 16.28 26.71
CA ASN A 657 -11.71 17.39 26.24
C ASN A 657 -11.72 17.48 24.70
N LEU A 658 -11.65 16.34 24.00
CA LEU A 658 -11.75 16.32 22.53
C LEU A 658 -13.10 16.84 22.05
N THR A 659 -14.19 16.39 22.67
CA THR A 659 -15.54 16.83 22.33
C THR A 659 -15.71 18.33 22.58
N HIS A 660 -15.24 18.84 23.72
CA HIS A 660 -15.26 20.26 24.04
C HIS A 660 -14.45 21.08 23.03
N LEU A 661 -13.27 20.60 22.61
CA LEU A 661 -12.45 21.27 21.60
C LEU A 661 -13.20 21.41 20.26
N ILE A 662 -13.83 20.34 19.77
CA ILE A 662 -14.60 20.37 18.51
C ILE A 662 -15.74 21.40 18.62
N LEU A 663 -16.49 21.36 19.72
CA LEU A 663 -17.61 22.29 19.94
C LEU A 663 -17.12 23.75 20.06
N TYR A 664 -16.00 23.96 20.74
CA TYR A 664 -15.37 25.27 20.87
C TYR A 664 -14.89 25.81 19.52
N ALA A 665 -14.23 24.98 18.71
CA ALA A 665 -13.79 25.35 17.37
C ALA A 665 -14.98 25.76 16.47
N ARG A 666 -16.08 24.98 16.47
CA ARG A 666 -17.31 25.35 15.75
C ARG A 666 -17.89 26.69 16.20
N LEU A 667 -17.85 26.97 17.51
CA LEU A 667 -18.30 28.26 18.05
C LEU A 667 -17.39 29.40 17.60
N ILE A 668 -16.06 29.21 17.67
CA ILE A 668 -15.09 30.23 17.22
C ILE A 668 -15.31 30.54 15.76
N GLU A 669 -15.41 29.52 14.90
CA GLU A 669 -15.63 29.72 13.47
C GLU A 669 -16.88 30.57 13.22
N LYS A 670 -17.98 30.27 13.91
CA LYS A 670 -19.23 31.00 13.78
C LYS A 670 -19.15 32.46 14.27
N VAL A 671 -18.38 32.74 15.32
CA VAL A 671 -18.33 34.07 15.96
C VAL A 671 -17.23 34.94 15.38
N TYR A 672 -16.08 34.36 15.06
CA TYR A 672 -14.85 35.07 14.70
C TYR A 672 -14.43 34.88 13.25
N GLY A 673 -14.97 33.90 12.53
CA GLY A 673 -14.73 33.70 11.10
C GLY A 673 -13.25 33.60 10.75
N GLU A 674 -12.76 34.51 9.90
CA GLU A 674 -11.35 34.60 9.45
C GLU A 674 -10.34 34.76 10.61
N ARG A 675 -10.79 35.21 11.79
CA ARG A 675 -9.96 35.28 13.01
C ARG A 675 -9.93 33.97 13.81
N PHE A 676 -10.33 32.87 13.19
CA PHE A 676 -10.36 31.54 13.82
C PHE A 676 -9.01 31.15 14.41
N ALA A 677 -7.93 31.25 13.63
CA ALA A 677 -6.59 30.85 14.07
C ALA A 677 -6.11 31.65 15.29
N GLU A 678 -6.30 32.98 15.29
CA GLU A 678 -5.95 33.87 16.41
C GLU A 678 -6.68 33.54 17.72
N LYS A 679 -7.82 32.85 17.64
CA LYS A 679 -8.67 32.53 18.80
C LYS A 679 -8.52 31.10 19.30
N MET A 680 -8.04 30.22 18.43
CA MET A 680 -7.67 28.87 18.79
C MET A 680 -6.30 28.81 19.47
N GLN A 681 -5.37 29.70 19.07
CA GLN A 681 -4.11 29.98 19.78
C GLN A 681 -4.39 30.78 21.05
#